data_AF-A0A2K0TU34-F1
#
_entry.id   AF-A0A2K0TU34-F1
#
_cell.length_a   1.000
_cell.length_b   1.000
_cell.length_c   1.000
_cell.angle_alpha   90.00
_cell.angle_beta   90.00
_cell.angle_gamma   90.00
#
_symmetry.space_group_name_H-M   'P 1'
#
loop_
_entity.id
_entity.type
_entity.pdbx_description
1 polymer ?
#
loop_
_entity_poly.entity_id
_entity_poly.type
_entity_poly.pdbx_seq_one_letter_code
_entity_poly.pdbx_strand_id
1 'polypeptide(L)'
;MQSDKNTVKIFLDKGAQIRNCLEEAAAYGNMATLELLLNYGAKTNALAGKLESPLLIALWGGRLNALKLLFNYGADVNSPFDKAEYMSVELLPGDGELYSADCLRFLFDNGAGVNMNDNSSLATALHIALHFDFIEASLLLIDRGADVNELVEGYGYPLHSAIFASDNYPEDDVLLGCLLDRGADLNSQGGTYNTALQAACIKSYAPGESEKTTQIIELLIDRGADVSIQGGEFGTALQAACYNYNSSIAAIILLLKNGADVHAQGGRYGNALQAACSRCIGNRKSKRRKNEALEMVQLLLKHEVDIHVKGGYYGTALQAACASEHEDVVRLLISRGADVNARCGRYGTALQTACATGNLNIVRLLLKEGASINAEIGHHGTALQAACGKNHVRVARVLLEHGADVHLQNNGAWHAATHSGNDNLVRLLLDYGVDVNHPHSLHGTALCPALQRGWNTKTRLEGEDRGDLDLEFRYHQIDWTSRVRLLLECGADPNLAANEYGTALQIACSVKSCLNNGGDMHPGAAGPKLLLELCPNIDVNELGGVFNSALQAAAYSGQTPTISLLLNRGAHVNVRGGKYGSALNAAIIAGYWDTVQVLLDAGATPDCHILSEPDEEWLQRVLEDDGRGGVERYRKFWEVEKAEREVLAD
;
A
#
# COMPACT_ATOMS: atom_id res chain seq x y z
N MET A 1 -14.73 -15.11 -39.62
CA MET A 1 -16.06 -14.46 -39.65
C MET A 1 -15.94 -13.00 -40.10
N GLN A 2 -15.43 -12.77 -41.31
CA GLN A 2 -15.96 -11.77 -42.24
C GLN A 2 -16.95 -12.51 -43.15
N SER A 3 -17.91 -13.21 -42.54
CA SER A 3 -18.75 -14.17 -43.27
C SER A 3 -19.76 -13.41 -44.12
N ASP A 4 -19.71 -13.63 -45.43
CA ASP A 4 -20.70 -13.19 -46.40
C ASP A 4 -22.11 -13.58 -45.92
N LYS A 5 -23.08 -12.67 -46.08
CA LYS A 5 -24.52 -12.86 -45.77
C LYS A 5 -25.03 -14.21 -46.27
N ASN A 6 -24.53 -14.66 -47.41
CA ASN A 6 -24.89 -15.95 -48.02
C ASN A 6 -24.46 -17.16 -47.18
N THR A 7 -23.26 -17.12 -46.59
CA THR A 7 -22.76 -18.18 -45.73
C THR A 7 -23.57 -18.27 -44.45
N VAL A 8 -23.87 -17.13 -43.82
CA VAL A 8 -24.70 -17.06 -42.61
C VAL A 8 -26.10 -17.62 -42.90
N LYS A 9 -26.70 -17.23 -44.03
CA LYS A 9 -28.02 -17.74 -44.46
C LYS A 9 -28.05 -19.26 -44.59
N ILE A 10 -27.04 -19.87 -45.20
CA ILE A 10 -26.95 -21.34 -45.35
C ILE A 10 -26.95 -22.06 -43.99
N PHE A 11 -26.26 -21.49 -42.99
CA PHE A 11 -26.23 -22.07 -41.65
C PHE A 11 -27.56 -21.92 -40.92
N LEU A 12 -28.22 -20.76 -41.04
CA LEU A 12 -29.55 -20.52 -40.46
C LEU A 12 -30.62 -21.43 -41.07
N ASP A 13 -30.62 -21.59 -42.40
CA ASP A 13 -31.54 -22.49 -43.11
C ASP A 13 -31.36 -23.97 -42.69
N LYS A 14 -30.18 -24.32 -42.16
CA LYS A 14 -29.85 -25.65 -41.62
C LYS A 14 -30.12 -25.79 -40.10
N GLY A 15 -30.73 -24.80 -39.47
CA GLY A 15 -31.13 -24.84 -38.06
C GLY A 15 -30.02 -24.53 -37.06
N ALA A 16 -28.95 -23.82 -37.46
CA ALA A 16 -27.92 -23.36 -36.52
C ALA A 16 -28.52 -22.41 -35.47
N GLN A 17 -28.03 -22.49 -34.22
CA GLN A 17 -28.46 -21.61 -33.14
C GLN A 17 -27.87 -20.20 -33.31
N ILE A 18 -28.69 -19.16 -33.10
CA ILE A 18 -28.35 -17.73 -33.29
C ILE A 18 -27.65 -17.13 -32.05
N ARG A 19 -26.88 -17.92 -31.30
CA ARG A 19 -26.28 -17.44 -30.05
C ARG A 19 -25.07 -16.55 -30.36
N ASN A 20 -25.05 -15.32 -29.86
CA ASN A 20 -23.97 -14.33 -29.99
C ASN A 20 -23.72 -13.76 -31.41
N CYS A 21 -24.44 -14.22 -32.44
CA CYS A 21 -24.22 -13.76 -33.82
C CYS A 21 -24.78 -12.34 -34.08
N LEU A 22 -25.82 -11.94 -33.35
CA LEU A 22 -26.46 -10.64 -33.51
C LEU A 22 -25.56 -9.53 -32.95
N GLU A 23 -24.94 -9.82 -31.82
CA GLU A 23 -23.97 -9.03 -31.08
C GLU A 23 -22.71 -8.79 -31.91
N GLU A 24 -22.12 -9.84 -32.50
CA GLU A 24 -20.98 -9.69 -33.40
C GLU A 24 -21.33 -8.87 -34.65
N ALA A 25 -22.50 -9.12 -35.27
CA ALA A 25 -22.95 -8.34 -36.42
C ALA A 25 -23.15 -6.86 -36.07
N ALA A 26 -23.63 -6.57 -34.86
CA ALA A 26 -23.78 -5.22 -34.32
C ALA A 26 -22.42 -4.55 -34.07
N ALA A 27 -21.46 -5.25 -33.44
CA ALA A 27 -20.11 -4.72 -33.15
C ALA A 27 -19.37 -4.26 -34.42
N TYR A 28 -19.41 -5.10 -35.47
CA TYR A 28 -18.74 -4.82 -36.72
C TYR A 28 -19.57 -3.98 -37.70
N GLY A 29 -20.80 -3.58 -37.34
CA GLY A 29 -21.69 -2.81 -38.22
C GLY A 29 -22.08 -3.54 -39.51
N ASN A 30 -22.10 -4.87 -39.50
CA ASN A 30 -22.45 -5.68 -40.67
C ASN A 30 -23.97 -5.67 -40.88
N MET A 31 -24.47 -4.60 -41.49
CA MET A 31 -25.91 -4.38 -41.72
C MET A 31 -26.61 -5.54 -42.42
N ALA A 32 -25.93 -6.16 -43.39
CA ALA A 32 -26.49 -7.20 -44.22
C ALA A 32 -26.73 -8.51 -43.44
N THR A 33 -25.82 -8.83 -42.51
CA THR A 33 -25.94 -9.96 -41.59
C THR A 33 -26.86 -9.64 -40.42
N LEU A 34 -26.79 -8.41 -39.89
CA LEU A 34 -27.65 -7.95 -38.80
C LEU A 34 -29.13 -8.03 -39.17
N GLU A 35 -29.49 -7.50 -40.34
CA GLU A 35 -30.86 -7.58 -40.89
C GLU A 35 -31.30 -9.03 -41.13
N LEU A 36 -30.41 -9.88 -41.65
CA LEU A 36 -30.69 -11.29 -41.87
C LEU A 36 -31.03 -12.00 -40.54
N LEU A 37 -30.22 -11.78 -39.51
CA LEU A 37 -30.41 -12.42 -38.20
C LEU A 37 -31.72 -11.97 -37.55
N LEU A 38 -32.03 -10.67 -37.60
CA LEU A 38 -33.29 -10.12 -37.08
C LEU A 38 -34.51 -10.70 -37.79
N ASN A 39 -34.44 -10.87 -39.12
CA ASN A 39 -35.50 -11.52 -39.90
C ASN A 39 -35.69 -13.01 -39.57
N TYR A 40 -34.65 -13.70 -39.10
CA TYR A 40 -34.72 -15.08 -38.62
C TYR A 40 -35.11 -15.19 -37.13
N GLY A 41 -35.58 -14.09 -36.52
CA GLY A 41 -36.11 -14.09 -35.16
C GLY A 41 -35.05 -13.96 -34.07
N ALA A 42 -33.87 -13.42 -34.39
CA ALA A 42 -32.89 -13.06 -33.37
C ALA A 42 -33.51 -12.06 -32.37
N LYS A 43 -33.30 -12.31 -31.07
CA LYS A 43 -33.83 -11.47 -30.01
C LYS A 43 -32.98 -10.21 -29.85
N THR A 44 -33.58 -9.05 -30.05
CA THR A 44 -32.92 -7.74 -29.95
C THR A 44 -32.44 -7.37 -28.55
N ASN A 45 -33.09 -7.91 -27.50
CA ASN A 45 -32.76 -7.67 -26.10
C ASN A 45 -32.21 -8.93 -25.40
N ALA A 46 -31.67 -9.90 -26.16
CA ALA A 46 -30.98 -11.05 -25.56
C ALA A 46 -29.59 -10.64 -25.07
N LEU A 47 -29.17 -11.22 -23.94
CA LEU A 47 -27.86 -10.97 -23.35
C LEU A 47 -26.88 -12.03 -23.82
N ALA A 48 -25.74 -11.60 -24.35
CA ALA A 48 -24.59 -12.47 -24.53
C ALA A 48 -23.80 -12.55 -23.23
N GLY A 49 -23.25 -13.73 -22.92
CA GLY A 49 -22.29 -14.02 -21.84
C GLY A 49 -22.24 -13.05 -20.65
N LYS A 50 -21.56 -11.91 -20.84
CA LYS A 50 -21.23 -10.86 -19.87
C LYS A 50 -22.35 -9.87 -19.49
N LEU A 51 -23.58 -10.00 -19.99
CA LEU A 51 -24.74 -9.11 -19.76
C LEU A 51 -24.87 -7.89 -20.71
N GLU A 52 -24.16 -7.87 -21.84
CA GLU A 52 -24.22 -6.78 -22.82
C GLU A 52 -25.31 -7.02 -23.89
N SER A 53 -26.12 -6.00 -24.22
CA SER A 53 -27.12 -6.09 -25.31
C SER A 53 -26.52 -5.77 -26.69
N PRO A 54 -27.11 -6.28 -27.80
CA PRO A 54 -26.72 -5.89 -29.16
C PRO A 54 -26.79 -4.38 -29.41
N LEU A 55 -27.72 -3.69 -28.75
CA LEU A 55 -27.91 -2.24 -28.86
C LEU A 55 -26.72 -1.49 -28.25
N LEU A 56 -26.28 -1.91 -27.07
CA LEU A 56 -25.09 -1.39 -26.40
C LEU A 56 -23.81 -1.65 -27.20
N ILE A 57 -23.67 -2.87 -27.75
CA ILE A 57 -22.53 -3.24 -28.58
C ILE A 57 -22.47 -2.39 -29.86
N ALA A 58 -23.61 -2.10 -30.49
CA ALA A 58 -23.68 -1.18 -31.62
C ALA A 58 -23.29 0.26 -31.22
N LEU A 59 -23.67 0.70 -30.02
CA LEU A 59 -23.28 1.99 -29.46
C LEU A 59 -21.75 2.05 -29.23
N TRP A 60 -21.16 1.01 -28.63
CA TRP A 60 -19.71 0.91 -28.41
C TRP A 60 -18.91 0.96 -29.71
N GLY A 61 -19.41 0.35 -30.77
CA GLY A 61 -18.79 0.41 -32.10
C GLY A 61 -19.09 1.67 -32.91
N GLY A 62 -19.82 2.66 -32.36
CA GLY A 62 -20.21 3.88 -33.10
C GLY A 62 -21.12 3.61 -34.31
N ARG A 63 -21.89 2.50 -34.31
CA ARG A 63 -22.61 2.00 -35.49
C ARG A 63 -24.04 2.54 -35.57
N LEU A 64 -24.23 3.81 -35.95
CA LEU A 64 -25.54 4.47 -36.02
C LEU A 64 -26.61 3.68 -36.80
N ASN A 65 -26.24 3.13 -37.96
CA ASN A 65 -27.20 2.37 -38.79
C ASN A 65 -27.61 1.05 -38.15
N ALA A 66 -26.67 0.36 -37.47
CA ALA A 66 -26.97 -0.87 -36.75
C ALA A 66 -27.89 -0.58 -35.56
N LEU A 67 -27.62 0.51 -34.84
CA LEU A 67 -28.42 0.99 -33.72
C LEU A 67 -29.86 1.33 -34.16
N LYS A 68 -30.02 2.09 -35.26
CA LYS A 68 -31.32 2.37 -35.89
C LYS A 68 -32.09 1.08 -36.26
N LEU A 69 -31.39 0.11 -36.84
CA LEU A 69 -32.00 -1.15 -37.25
C LEU A 69 -32.45 -1.97 -36.04
N LEU A 70 -31.62 -2.09 -35.02
CA LEU A 70 -31.95 -2.79 -33.77
C LEU A 70 -33.16 -2.15 -33.08
N PHE A 71 -33.20 -0.82 -32.99
CA PHE A 71 -34.33 -0.08 -32.45
C PHE A 71 -35.63 -0.36 -33.22
N ASN A 72 -35.59 -0.35 -34.55
CA ASN A 72 -36.76 -0.67 -35.39
C ASN A 72 -37.30 -2.09 -35.16
N TYR A 73 -36.46 -3.02 -34.71
CA TYR A 73 -36.84 -4.39 -34.34
C TYR A 73 -37.16 -4.55 -32.84
N GLY A 74 -37.40 -3.44 -32.13
CA GLY A 74 -37.88 -3.44 -30.74
C GLY A 74 -36.78 -3.57 -29.68
N ALA A 75 -35.55 -3.17 -29.99
CA ALA A 75 -34.52 -3.02 -28.96
C ALA A 75 -34.93 -1.93 -27.94
N ASP A 76 -34.80 -2.22 -26.65
CA ASP A 76 -35.18 -1.31 -25.56
C ASP A 76 -34.01 -0.38 -25.20
N VAL A 77 -34.16 0.91 -25.49
CA VAL A 77 -33.16 1.95 -25.19
C VAL A 77 -32.97 2.20 -23.69
N ASN A 78 -33.82 1.65 -22.82
CA ASN A 78 -33.73 1.76 -21.35
C ASN A 78 -33.67 0.39 -20.65
N SER A 79 -33.29 -0.67 -21.39
CA SER A 79 -33.19 -2.04 -20.88
C SER A 79 -32.46 -2.10 -19.53
N PRO A 80 -32.98 -2.84 -18.53
CA PRO A 80 -32.41 -2.89 -17.17
C PRO A 80 -30.99 -3.43 -17.10
N PHE A 81 -30.53 -4.16 -18.11
CA PHE A 81 -29.16 -4.66 -18.21
C PHE A 81 -28.22 -3.62 -18.84
N ASP A 82 -28.76 -2.76 -19.71
CA ASP A 82 -28.02 -1.62 -20.26
C ASP A 82 -28.04 -0.41 -19.29
N LYS A 83 -28.90 -0.41 -18.25
CA LYS A 83 -28.89 0.65 -17.21
C LYS A 83 -27.55 0.78 -16.49
N ALA A 84 -26.79 -0.32 -16.38
CA ALA A 84 -25.46 -0.35 -15.80
C ALA A 84 -24.36 0.06 -16.79
N GLU A 85 -24.55 -0.29 -18.08
CA GLU A 85 -23.46 -0.29 -19.06
C GLU A 85 -23.60 0.71 -20.22
N TYR A 86 -24.77 1.37 -20.41
CA TYR A 86 -24.86 2.63 -21.16
C TYR A 86 -23.93 3.69 -20.59
N MET A 87 -23.53 3.51 -19.33
CA MET A 87 -22.64 4.38 -18.57
C MET A 87 -21.26 3.77 -18.39
N SER A 88 -21.12 2.44 -18.23
CA SER A 88 -19.82 1.77 -18.31
C SER A 88 -19.33 1.61 -19.75
N VAL A 89 -19.66 2.57 -20.64
CA VAL A 89 -18.93 2.73 -21.88
C VAL A 89 -17.48 2.92 -21.45
N GLU A 90 -16.73 1.82 -21.44
CA GLU A 90 -15.30 1.83 -21.46
C GLU A 90 -15.01 2.56 -22.76
N LEU A 91 -14.80 3.88 -22.64
CA LEU A 91 -14.20 4.76 -23.63
C LEU A 91 -12.75 4.34 -23.77
N LEU A 92 -12.52 3.05 -24.03
CA LEU A 92 -11.21 2.49 -24.20
C LEU A 92 -10.65 3.09 -25.49
N PRO A 93 -9.38 3.51 -25.49
CA PRO A 93 -8.72 4.02 -26.67
C PRO A 93 -8.46 2.83 -27.61
N GLY A 94 -9.49 2.46 -28.36
CA GLY A 94 -9.45 1.46 -29.42
C GLY A 94 -9.67 2.14 -30.76
N ASP A 95 -8.57 2.43 -31.44
CA ASP A 95 -8.45 2.65 -32.88
C ASP A 95 -9.51 3.55 -33.54
N GLY A 96 -9.47 4.83 -33.16
CA GLY A 96 -9.62 5.95 -34.09
C GLY A 96 -10.89 5.98 -34.96
N GLU A 97 -12.03 6.28 -34.35
CA GLU A 97 -13.06 7.22 -34.82
C GLU A 97 -14.16 7.27 -33.76
N LEU A 98 -14.60 8.49 -33.41
CA LEU A 98 -15.48 8.84 -32.31
C LEU A 98 -16.70 7.91 -32.11
N TYR A 99 -17.14 7.78 -30.85
CA TYR A 99 -18.57 7.63 -30.55
C TYR A 99 -19.30 8.80 -31.21
N SER A 100 -19.99 8.56 -32.33
CA SER A 100 -20.67 9.67 -32.99
C SER A 100 -21.69 10.28 -32.02
N ALA A 101 -21.61 11.59 -31.78
CA ALA A 101 -22.66 12.33 -31.10
C ALA A 101 -24.04 12.01 -31.70
N ASP A 102 -24.08 11.59 -32.97
CA ASP A 102 -25.27 11.10 -33.68
C ASP A 102 -25.89 9.83 -33.09
N CYS A 103 -25.09 8.86 -32.60
CA CYS A 103 -25.60 7.69 -31.88
C CYS A 103 -26.29 8.10 -30.58
N LEU A 104 -25.64 8.98 -29.79
CA LEU A 104 -26.22 9.51 -28.55
C LEU A 104 -27.47 10.35 -28.84
N ARG A 105 -27.44 11.21 -29.86
CA ARG A 105 -28.61 11.99 -30.31
C ARG A 105 -29.77 11.06 -30.64
N PHE A 106 -29.52 10.01 -31.43
CA PHE A 106 -30.54 9.04 -31.77
C PHE A 106 -31.14 8.38 -30.54
N LEU A 107 -30.33 7.93 -29.58
CA LEU A 107 -30.82 7.30 -28.36
C LEU A 107 -31.72 8.25 -27.56
N PHE A 108 -31.29 9.47 -27.33
CA PHE A 108 -32.06 10.47 -26.59
C PHE A 108 -33.32 10.91 -27.34
N ASP A 109 -33.27 11.08 -28.66
CA ASP A 109 -34.43 11.39 -29.49
C ASP A 109 -35.48 10.27 -29.46
N ASN A 110 -35.07 9.05 -29.11
CA ASN A 110 -35.93 7.87 -28.95
C ASN A 110 -36.21 7.50 -27.48
N GLY A 111 -35.97 8.42 -26.54
CA GLY A 111 -36.42 8.29 -25.15
C GLY A 111 -35.45 7.58 -24.20
N ALA A 112 -34.16 7.45 -24.55
CA ALA A 112 -33.13 7.05 -23.58
C ALA A 112 -33.03 8.09 -22.45
N GLY A 113 -32.95 7.63 -21.21
CA GLY A 113 -32.76 8.51 -20.05
C GLY A 113 -31.37 9.14 -20.02
N VAL A 114 -31.29 10.45 -19.82
CA VAL A 114 -30.01 11.20 -19.81
C VAL A 114 -29.28 11.05 -18.47
N ASN A 115 -30.02 10.98 -17.35
CA ASN A 115 -29.50 10.86 -15.99
C ASN A 115 -29.72 9.46 -15.40
N MET A 116 -29.61 8.43 -16.23
CA MET A 116 -29.67 7.07 -15.72
C MET A 116 -28.48 6.86 -14.78
N ASN A 117 -28.73 6.24 -13.62
CA ASN A 117 -27.74 5.79 -12.64
C ASN A 117 -28.33 4.54 -12.00
N ASP A 118 -27.59 3.44 -11.99
CA ASP A 118 -28.07 2.14 -11.52
C ASP A 118 -27.55 1.80 -10.10
N ASN A 119 -26.96 2.77 -9.40
CA ASN A 119 -26.31 2.62 -8.08
C ASN A 119 -25.14 1.62 -8.06
N SER A 120 -24.77 1.03 -9.20
CA SER A 120 -23.61 0.13 -9.35
C SER A 120 -22.47 0.80 -10.15
N SER A 121 -22.82 1.76 -11.00
CA SER A 121 -21.92 2.60 -11.78
C SER A 121 -21.26 3.67 -10.93
N LEU A 122 -19.94 3.76 -11.05
CA LEU A 122 -19.09 4.72 -10.33
C LEU A 122 -19.12 6.14 -10.93
N ALA A 123 -20.00 6.47 -11.90
CA ALA A 123 -20.08 7.78 -12.57
C ALA A 123 -21.30 7.94 -13.51
N THR A 124 -21.85 9.16 -13.65
CA THR A 124 -22.86 9.47 -14.69
C THR A 124 -22.27 9.56 -16.09
N ALA A 125 -23.09 9.46 -17.14
CA ALA A 125 -22.65 9.71 -18.52
C ALA A 125 -21.97 11.08 -18.70
N LEU A 126 -22.44 12.11 -17.98
CA LEU A 126 -21.82 13.44 -17.99
C LEU A 126 -20.45 13.42 -17.31
N HIS A 127 -20.30 12.79 -16.14
CA HIS A 127 -19.00 12.67 -15.47
C HIS A 127 -17.95 12.03 -16.37
N ILE A 128 -18.34 10.98 -17.07
CA ILE A 128 -17.47 10.21 -17.95
C ILE A 128 -17.09 11.03 -19.19
N ALA A 129 -18.07 11.63 -19.87
CA ALA A 129 -17.80 12.48 -21.04
C ALA A 129 -16.88 13.66 -20.69
N LEU A 130 -17.06 14.26 -19.51
CA LEU A 130 -16.19 15.33 -19.02
C LEU A 130 -14.80 14.80 -18.67
N HIS A 131 -14.68 13.66 -17.99
CA HIS A 131 -13.39 13.08 -17.58
C HIS A 131 -12.45 12.80 -18.75
N PHE A 132 -13.01 12.41 -19.90
CA PHE A 132 -12.25 12.14 -21.14
C PHE A 132 -12.22 13.31 -22.13
N ASP A 133 -12.67 14.51 -21.70
CA ASP A 133 -12.70 15.74 -22.51
C ASP A 133 -13.46 15.60 -23.84
N PHE A 134 -14.59 14.87 -23.82
CA PHE A 134 -15.44 14.69 -25.00
C PHE A 134 -16.42 15.84 -25.15
N ILE A 135 -15.95 16.90 -25.80
CA ILE A 135 -16.66 18.17 -25.93
C ILE A 135 -18.07 18.00 -26.51
N GLU A 136 -18.21 17.39 -27.69
CA GLU A 136 -19.51 17.26 -28.36
C GLU A 136 -20.52 16.42 -27.58
N ALA A 137 -20.06 15.32 -26.98
CA ALA A 137 -20.90 14.45 -26.17
C ALA A 137 -21.33 15.13 -24.87
N SER A 138 -20.41 15.84 -24.21
CA SER A 138 -20.70 16.60 -23.00
C SER A 138 -21.72 17.71 -23.27
N LEU A 139 -21.53 18.50 -24.32
CA LEU A 139 -22.48 19.55 -24.71
C LEU A 139 -23.85 18.97 -25.05
N LEU A 140 -23.91 17.86 -25.79
CA LEU A 140 -25.16 17.16 -26.07
C LEU A 140 -25.85 16.71 -24.78
N LEU A 141 -25.13 16.08 -23.85
CA LEU A 141 -25.69 15.62 -22.58
C LEU A 141 -26.28 16.79 -21.79
N ILE A 142 -25.52 17.88 -21.63
CA ILE A 142 -25.96 19.08 -20.92
C ILE A 142 -27.20 19.69 -21.62
N ASP A 143 -27.21 19.78 -22.95
CA ASP A 143 -28.36 20.29 -23.73
C ASP A 143 -29.61 19.40 -23.63
N ARG A 144 -29.43 18.10 -23.37
CA ARG A 144 -30.53 17.15 -23.15
C ARG A 144 -30.96 17.06 -21.67
N GLY A 145 -30.43 17.92 -20.81
CA GLY A 145 -30.84 18.01 -19.40
C GLY A 145 -30.09 17.06 -18.48
N ALA A 146 -28.84 16.73 -18.80
CA ALA A 146 -27.96 16.06 -17.85
C ALA A 146 -27.83 16.90 -16.57
N ASP A 147 -27.89 16.23 -15.42
CA ASP A 147 -27.74 16.89 -14.13
C ASP A 147 -26.28 17.32 -13.91
N VAL A 148 -26.05 18.63 -13.96
CA VAL A 148 -24.72 19.24 -13.77
C VAL A 148 -24.29 19.25 -12.30
N ASN A 149 -25.16 18.82 -11.38
CA ASN A 149 -24.95 18.79 -9.93
C ASN A 149 -25.18 17.39 -9.32
N GLU A 150 -25.17 16.32 -10.12
CA GLU A 150 -25.24 14.96 -9.56
C GLU A 150 -23.94 14.63 -8.81
N LEU A 151 -24.04 14.18 -7.57
CA LEU A 151 -22.90 13.74 -6.77
C LEU A 151 -22.60 12.27 -7.01
N VAL A 152 -21.36 11.97 -7.39
CA VAL A 152 -20.84 10.61 -7.56
C VAL A 152 -19.68 10.35 -6.59
N GLU A 153 -19.70 9.19 -5.93
CA GLU A 153 -18.60 8.76 -5.06
C GLU A 153 -17.29 8.62 -5.86
N GLY A 154 -16.19 9.19 -5.36
CA GLY A 154 -14.89 9.23 -6.04
C GLY A 154 -14.72 10.41 -7.01
N TYR A 155 -15.61 10.56 -7.99
CA TYR A 155 -15.53 11.64 -9.01
C TYR A 155 -15.97 13.01 -8.51
N GLY A 156 -16.89 13.07 -7.54
CA GLY A 156 -17.48 14.33 -7.07
C GLY A 156 -18.63 14.76 -7.96
N TYR A 157 -18.67 16.06 -8.29
CA TYR A 157 -19.67 16.65 -9.18
C TYR A 157 -19.09 16.78 -10.60
N PRO A 158 -19.90 16.95 -11.65
CA PRO A 158 -19.44 17.13 -13.03
C PRO A 158 -18.38 18.23 -13.16
N LEU A 159 -18.50 19.31 -12.37
CA LEU A 159 -17.54 20.40 -12.33
C LEU A 159 -16.14 19.96 -11.88
N HIS A 160 -16.02 19.02 -10.92
CA HIS A 160 -14.73 18.45 -10.50
C HIS A 160 -14.06 17.69 -11.66
N SER A 161 -14.83 16.88 -12.40
CA SER A 161 -14.34 16.14 -13.55
C SER A 161 -13.87 17.06 -14.68
N ALA A 162 -14.65 18.09 -15.02
CA ALA A 162 -14.30 19.06 -16.06
C ALA A 162 -13.00 19.78 -15.73
N ILE A 163 -12.84 20.24 -14.49
CA ILE A 163 -11.60 20.87 -14.03
C ILE A 163 -10.44 19.91 -14.19
N PHE A 164 -10.57 18.61 -13.89
CA PHE A 164 -9.45 17.68 -13.96
C PHE A 164 -9.08 17.27 -15.40
N ALA A 165 -10.05 17.14 -16.29
CA ALA A 165 -9.85 16.63 -17.64
C ALA A 165 -9.23 17.63 -18.62
N SER A 166 -9.63 18.90 -18.55
CA SER A 166 -9.31 19.88 -19.60
C SER A 166 -7.87 20.42 -19.52
N ASP A 167 -7.09 20.21 -20.57
CA ASP A 167 -5.75 20.83 -20.71
C ASP A 167 -5.79 22.24 -21.33
N ASN A 168 -7.00 22.74 -21.63
CA ASN A 168 -7.23 24.03 -22.25
C ASN A 168 -7.06 25.20 -21.27
N TYR A 169 -6.81 26.40 -21.80
CA TYR A 169 -6.92 27.62 -21.02
C TYR A 169 -8.40 27.89 -20.68
N PRO A 170 -8.72 28.55 -19.56
CA PRO A 170 -10.11 28.77 -19.14
C PRO A 170 -10.96 29.51 -20.18
N GLU A 171 -10.34 30.40 -20.96
CA GLU A 171 -10.98 31.14 -22.05
C GLU A 171 -11.34 30.27 -23.26
N ASP A 172 -10.62 29.16 -23.43
CA ASP A 172 -10.84 28.17 -24.48
C ASP A 172 -11.62 26.93 -23.98
N ASP A 173 -11.84 26.83 -22.67
CA ASP A 173 -12.53 25.71 -22.02
C ASP A 173 -14.05 25.89 -22.07
N VAL A 174 -14.60 25.49 -23.22
CA VAL A 174 -16.05 25.54 -23.49
C VAL A 174 -16.84 24.72 -22.47
N LEU A 175 -16.30 23.62 -21.96
CA LEU A 175 -17.01 22.73 -21.04
C LEU A 175 -17.12 23.33 -19.65
N LEU A 176 -16.02 23.88 -19.12
CA LEU A 176 -16.03 24.57 -17.84
C LEU A 176 -16.99 25.77 -17.87
N GLY A 177 -16.90 26.60 -18.91
CA GLY A 177 -17.81 27.74 -19.10
C GLY A 177 -19.28 27.30 -19.18
N CYS A 178 -19.57 26.27 -19.99
CA CYS A 178 -20.92 25.74 -20.16
C CYS A 178 -21.52 25.21 -18.85
N LEU A 179 -20.77 24.44 -18.06
CA LEU A 179 -21.25 23.93 -16.77
C LEU A 179 -21.61 25.06 -15.81
N LEU A 180 -20.74 26.07 -15.71
CA LEU A 180 -20.96 27.23 -14.85
C LEU A 180 -22.21 28.03 -15.30
N ASP A 181 -22.37 28.24 -16.60
CA ASP A 181 -23.52 28.95 -17.16
C ASP A 181 -24.83 28.16 -17.01
N ARG A 182 -24.76 26.84 -16.87
CA ARG A 182 -25.89 25.93 -16.65
C ARG A 182 -26.17 25.65 -15.17
N GLY A 183 -25.52 26.38 -14.26
CA GLY A 183 -25.82 26.35 -12.83
C GLY A 183 -25.12 25.23 -12.06
N ALA A 184 -23.95 24.79 -12.51
CA ALA A 184 -23.08 23.95 -11.67
C ALA A 184 -22.73 24.70 -10.37
N ASP A 185 -22.94 24.05 -9.23
CA ASP A 185 -22.67 24.61 -7.91
C ASP A 185 -21.17 24.55 -7.60
N LEU A 186 -20.54 25.74 -7.56
CA LEU A 186 -19.12 25.94 -7.26
C LEU A 186 -18.72 25.45 -5.87
N ASN A 187 -19.66 25.46 -4.93
CA ASN A 187 -19.42 25.31 -3.49
C ASN A 187 -19.87 23.95 -2.95
N SER A 188 -20.38 23.10 -3.83
CA SER A 188 -20.77 21.74 -3.50
C SER A 188 -19.56 20.92 -3.02
N GLN A 189 -19.78 20.20 -1.91
CA GLN A 189 -18.77 19.41 -1.22
C GLN A 189 -18.95 17.92 -1.55
N GLY A 190 -17.96 17.32 -2.22
CA GLY A 190 -17.98 15.92 -2.58
C GLY A 190 -16.73 15.44 -3.33
N GLY A 191 -16.68 14.14 -3.60
CA GLY A 191 -15.55 13.50 -4.28
C GLY A 191 -14.24 13.57 -3.49
N THR A 192 -13.13 13.27 -4.18
CA THR A 192 -11.79 13.20 -3.56
C THR A 192 -11.26 14.56 -3.08
N TYR A 193 -11.61 15.64 -3.79
CA TYR A 193 -11.03 16.98 -3.59
C TYR A 193 -11.95 17.96 -2.83
N ASN A 194 -13.14 17.52 -2.41
CA ASN A 194 -14.17 18.31 -1.72
C ASN A 194 -14.82 19.39 -2.61
N THR A 195 -14.18 20.52 -2.90
CA THR A 195 -14.77 21.56 -3.79
C THR A 195 -14.07 21.65 -5.15
N ALA A 196 -14.75 22.26 -6.13
CA ALA A 196 -14.18 22.58 -7.43
C ALA A 196 -12.92 23.46 -7.32
N LEU A 197 -12.96 24.45 -6.43
CA LEU A 197 -11.81 25.33 -6.16
C LEU A 197 -10.60 24.57 -5.58
N GLN A 198 -10.84 23.62 -4.66
CA GLN A 198 -9.80 22.74 -4.13
C GLN A 198 -9.22 21.82 -5.21
N ALA A 199 -10.07 21.26 -6.08
CA ALA A 199 -9.64 20.45 -7.22
C ALA A 199 -8.73 21.25 -8.17
N ALA A 200 -9.11 22.50 -8.49
CA ALA A 200 -8.30 23.39 -9.31
C ALA A 200 -6.91 23.65 -8.68
N CYS A 201 -6.85 23.82 -7.36
CA CYS A 201 -5.59 24.04 -6.63
C CYS A 201 -4.65 22.82 -6.66
N ILE A 202 -5.17 21.60 -6.77
CA ILE A 202 -4.38 20.36 -6.81
C ILE A 202 -4.02 19.94 -8.24
N LYS A 203 -4.78 20.37 -9.25
CA LYS A 203 -4.54 19.97 -10.63
C LYS A 203 -3.07 20.19 -11.04
N SER A 204 -2.48 19.14 -11.60
CA SER A 204 -1.08 19.08 -11.98
C SER A 204 -0.93 19.16 -13.50
N TYR A 205 -0.62 20.33 -14.01
CA TYR A 205 -0.22 20.50 -15.42
C TYR A 205 1.27 20.18 -15.65
N ALA A 206 1.67 20.15 -16.92
CA ALA A 206 3.08 20.03 -17.29
C ALA A 206 3.93 21.17 -16.66
N PRO A 207 5.22 20.92 -16.37
CA PRO A 207 6.09 21.94 -15.80
C PRO A 207 6.13 23.21 -16.66
N GLY A 208 5.75 24.36 -16.08
CA GLY A 208 5.71 25.64 -16.77
C GLY A 208 4.30 26.19 -17.01
N GLU A 209 3.25 25.39 -16.77
CA GLU A 209 1.85 25.77 -17.00
C GLU A 209 1.12 26.24 -15.74
N SER A 210 1.85 26.70 -14.72
CA SER A 210 1.25 27.16 -13.46
C SER A 210 0.35 28.41 -13.61
N GLU A 211 0.48 29.10 -14.74
CA GLU A 211 -0.39 30.21 -15.13
C GLU A 211 -1.82 29.71 -15.39
N LYS A 212 -2.00 28.58 -16.09
CA LYS A 212 -3.32 27.97 -16.34
C LYS A 212 -4.05 27.68 -15.04
N THR A 213 -3.38 27.04 -14.08
CA THR A 213 -3.95 26.79 -12.75
C THR A 213 -4.43 28.08 -12.08
N THR A 214 -3.63 29.15 -12.19
CA THR A 214 -3.95 30.43 -11.58
C THR A 214 -5.18 31.06 -12.24
N GLN A 215 -5.31 30.98 -13.57
CA GLN A 215 -6.46 31.50 -14.30
C GLN A 215 -7.75 30.71 -14.04
N ILE A 216 -7.68 29.37 -13.87
CA ILE A 216 -8.85 28.57 -13.46
C ILE A 216 -9.32 29.00 -12.07
N ILE A 217 -8.39 29.16 -11.12
CA ILE A 217 -8.69 29.62 -9.76
C ILE A 217 -9.34 31.01 -9.81
N GLU A 218 -8.80 31.92 -10.62
CA GLU A 218 -9.36 33.26 -10.84
C GLU A 218 -10.78 33.21 -11.38
N LEU A 219 -11.01 32.43 -12.45
CA LEU A 219 -12.35 32.23 -13.02
C LEU A 219 -13.35 31.72 -11.98
N LEU A 220 -12.99 30.71 -11.19
CA LEU A 220 -13.89 30.15 -10.18
C LEU A 220 -14.22 31.16 -9.08
N ILE A 221 -13.22 31.93 -8.61
CA ILE A 221 -13.42 33.00 -7.62
C ILE A 221 -14.32 34.10 -8.19
N ASP A 222 -14.08 34.55 -9.42
CA ASP A 222 -14.89 35.58 -10.10
C ASP A 222 -16.35 35.14 -10.27
N ARG A 223 -16.59 33.83 -10.40
CA ARG A 223 -17.92 33.23 -10.49
C ARG A 223 -18.58 32.98 -9.12
N GLY A 224 -17.89 33.25 -8.01
CA GLY A 224 -18.43 33.18 -6.65
C GLY A 224 -18.05 31.94 -5.86
N ALA A 225 -16.94 31.27 -6.18
CA ALA A 225 -16.42 30.17 -5.36
C ALA A 225 -15.98 30.67 -3.97
N ASP A 226 -16.44 29.99 -2.92
CA ASP A 226 -16.11 30.30 -1.54
C ASP A 226 -14.74 29.71 -1.17
N VAL A 227 -13.78 30.61 -0.92
CA VAL A 227 -12.40 30.27 -0.55
C VAL A 227 -12.26 29.70 0.86
N SER A 228 -13.30 29.82 1.69
CA SER A 228 -13.28 29.47 3.12
C SER A 228 -13.74 28.03 3.41
N ILE A 229 -14.31 27.34 2.43
CA ILE A 229 -14.83 25.98 2.61
C ILE A 229 -13.72 25.03 3.07
N GLN A 230 -14.02 24.28 4.13
CA GLN A 230 -13.15 23.27 4.71
C GLN A 230 -13.68 21.86 4.44
N GLY A 231 -12.79 20.93 4.10
CA GLY A 231 -13.10 19.52 3.91
C GLY A 231 -12.12 18.81 2.97
N GLY A 232 -12.37 17.53 2.74
CA GLY A 232 -11.53 16.68 1.88
C GLY A 232 -10.12 16.43 2.43
N GLU A 233 -9.25 15.85 1.60
CA GLU A 233 -7.89 15.49 1.99
C GLU A 233 -7.03 16.71 2.36
N PHE A 234 -7.25 17.87 1.75
CA PHE A 234 -6.36 19.03 1.88
C PHE A 234 -6.85 20.11 2.85
N GLY A 235 -8.10 20.08 3.31
CA GLY A 235 -8.66 21.12 4.18
C GLY A 235 -9.31 22.24 3.37
N THR A 236 -8.59 23.33 3.07
CA THR A 236 -9.06 24.48 2.27
C THR A 236 -8.39 24.52 0.90
N ALA A 237 -8.88 25.40 0.02
CA ALA A 237 -8.20 25.72 -1.24
C ALA A 237 -6.77 26.26 -1.03
N LEU A 238 -6.54 27.06 0.01
CA LEU A 238 -5.22 27.58 0.35
C LEU A 238 -4.25 26.47 0.77
N GLN A 239 -4.68 25.55 1.63
CA GLN A 239 -3.88 24.39 2.04
C GLN A 239 -3.56 23.49 0.84
N ALA A 240 -4.54 23.24 -0.04
CA ALA A 240 -4.36 22.50 -1.29
C ALA A 240 -3.30 23.16 -2.21
N ALA A 241 -3.42 24.47 -2.44
CA ALA A 241 -2.48 25.23 -3.26
C ALA A 241 -1.06 25.25 -2.66
N CYS A 242 -0.92 25.25 -1.34
CA CYS A 242 0.37 25.20 -0.66
C CYS A 242 1.05 23.82 -0.77
N TYR A 243 0.26 22.75 -0.78
CA TYR A 243 0.78 21.38 -0.91
C TYR A 243 1.17 21.01 -2.36
N ASN A 244 0.34 21.36 -3.35
CA ASN A 244 0.56 20.96 -4.75
C ASN A 244 1.92 21.46 -5.25
N TYR A 245 2.77 20.57 -5.78
CA TYR A 245 4.12 20.88 -6.29
C TYR A 245 4.14 21.65 -7.63
N ASN A 246 3.01 21.83 -8.29
CA ASN A 246 2.89 22.63 -9.52
C ASN A 246 2.19 23.97 -9.31
N SER A 247 1.63 24.21 -8.12
CA SER A 247 1.01 25.48 -7.77
C SER A 247 2.01 26.64 -7.80
N SER A 248 1.53 27.80 -8.24
CA SER A 248 2.28 29.05 -8.30
C SER A 248 2.11 29.86 -7.01
N ILE A 249 3.07 30.75 -6.73
CA ILE A 249 2.91 31.77 -5.67
C ILE A 249 1.75 32.71 -6.00
N ALA A 250 1.46 32.93 -7.29
CA ALA A 250 0.35 33.79 -7.73
C ALA A 250 -1.00 33.23 -7.29
N ALA A 251 -1.22 31.91 -7.35
CA ALA A 251 -2.43 31.26 -6.87
C ALA A 251 -2.62 31.46 -5.35
N ILE A 252 -1.55 31.35 -4.57
CA ILE A 252 -1.59 31.59 -3.11
C ILE A 252 -1.94 33.06 -2.82
N ILE A 253 -1.31 34.00 -3.52
CA ILE A 253 -1.61 35.43 -3.39
C ILE A 253 -3.07 35.71 -3.76
N LEU A 254 -3.57 35.11 -4.83
CA LEU A 254 -4.94 35.27 -5.30
C LEU A 254 -5.95 34.79 -4.25
N LEU A 255 -5.73 33.60 -3.67
CA LEU A 255 -6.59 33.07 -2.60
C LEU A 255 -6.57 33.97 -1.35
N LEU A 256 -5.38 34.40 -0.90
CA LEU A 256 -5.25 35.28 0.27
C LEU A 256 -5.92 36.65 0.04
N LYS A 257 -5.80 37.22 -1.17
CA LYS A 257 -6.47 38.48 -1.54
C LYS A 257 -7.99 38.37 -1.51
N ASN A 258 -8.52 37.19 -1.79
CA ASN A 258 -9.96 36.92 -1.80
C ASN A 258 -10.48 36.37 -0.45
N GLY A 259 -9.70 36.50 0.63
CA GLY A 259 -10.17 36.23 1.99
C GLY A 259 -9.93 34.80 2.49
N ALA A 260 -9.07 34.01 1.84
CA ALA A 260 -8.68 32.71 2.36
C ALA A 260 -8.01 32.85 3.74
N ASP A 261 -8.52 32.13 4.73
CA ASP A 261 -7.98 32.14 6.09
C ASP A 261 -6.64 31.38 6.15
N VAL A 262 -5.56 32.11 6.42
CA VAL A 262 -4.22 31.54 6.58
C VAL A 262 -4.09 30.66 7.83
N HIS A 263 -4.97 30.86 8.82
CA HIS A 263 -4.98 30.12 10.07
C HIS A 263 -5.89 28.88 10.03
N ALA A 264 -6.58 28.64 8.92
CA ALA A 264 -7.43 27.47 8.75
C ALA A 264 -6.64 26.17 9.03
N GLN A 265 -7.27 25.27 9.78
CA GLN A 265 -6.72 23.96 10.13
C GLN A 265 -7.67 22.89 9.62
N GLY A 266 -7.09 21.78 9.13
CA GLY A 266 -7.85 20.66 8.60
C GLY A 266 -7.06 19.88 7.58
N GLY A 267 -7.68 18.82 7.06
CA GLY A 267 -7.04 17.93 6.10
C GLY A 267 -5.84 17.17 6.66
N ARG A 268 -5.21 16.41 5.78
CA ARG A 268 -4.06 15.54 6.05
C ARG A 268 -2.80 16.30 6.41
N TYR A 269 -2.61 17.52 5.89
CA TYR A 269 -1.35 18.27 6.01
C TYR A 269 -1.38 19.39 7.04
N GLY A 270 -2.48 19.53 7.81
CA GLY A 270 -2.63 20.63 8.76
C GLY A 270 -2.81 21.96 8.01
N ASN A 271 -2.41 23.09 8.59
CA ASN A 271 -2.57 24.43 8.04
C ASN A 271 -1.72 24.69 6.77
N ALA A 272 -1.90 25.87 6.16
CA ALA A 272 -1.21 26.27 4.94
C ALA A 272 0.33 26.24 5.08
N LEU A 273 0.87 26.63 6.23
CA LEU A 273 2.31 26.62 6.50
C LEU A 273 2.87 25.18 6.54
N GLN A 274 2.18 24.27 7.23
CA GLN A 274 2.53 22.85 7.30
C GLN A 274 2.46 22.20 5.90
N ALA A 275 1.41 22.50 5.14
CA ALA A 275 1.26 22.06 3.74
C ALA A 275 2.44 22.53 2.87
N ALA A 276 2.77 23.82 2.88
CA ALA A 276 3.90 24.39 2.14
C ALA A 276 5.25 23.74 2.51
N CYS A 277 5.45 23.45 3.80
CA CYS A 277 6.66 22.77 4.28
C CYS A 277 6.76 21.30 3.82
N SER A 278 5.63 20.65 3.54
CA SER A 278 5.56 19.23 3.13
C SER A 278 5.60 19.00 1.60
N ARG A 279 5.44 20.05 0.79
CA ARG A 279 5.34 20.00 -0.68
C ARG A 279 6.52 19.30 -1.40
N CYS A 280 7.70 19.23 -0.79
CA CYS A 280 8.91 18.65 -1.41
C CYS A 280 9.18 17.19 -1.02
N ILE A 281 8.32 16.56 -0.22
CA ILE A 281 8.48 15.17 0.19
C ILE A 281 8.43 14.26 -1.05
N GLY A 282 9.40 13.33 -1.15
CA GLY A 282 9.55 12.45 -2.31
C GLY A 282 10.32 13.04 -3.51
N ASN A 283 10.46 14.37 -3.64
CA ASN A 283 11.18 15.00 -4.75
C ASN A 283 12.30 15.95 -4.29
N ARG A 284 13.29 15.37 -3.60
CA ARG A 284 14.34 16.11 -2.85
C ARG A 284 15.41 16.77 -3.72
N LYS A 285 15.49 16.39 -5.01
CA LYS A 285 16.56 16.83 -5.94
C LYS A 285 16.22 18.13 -6.67
N SER A 286 14.96 18.55 -6.71
CA SER A 286 14.55 19.75 -7.46
C SER A 286 14.88 21.03 -6.71
N LYS A 287 15.93 21.73 -7.14
CA LYS A 287 16.31 23.05 -6.60
C LYS A 287 15.21 24.10 -6.80
N ARG A 288 14.57 24.11 -7.98
CA ARG A 288 13.46 25.03 -8.30
C ARG A 288 12.33 24.90 -7.27
N ARG A 289 11.87 23.68 -7.01
CA ARG A 289 10.76 23.42 -6.07
C ARG A 289 11.11 23.80 -4.63
N LYS A 290 12.37 23.59 -4.22
CA LYS A 290 12.85 24.05 -2.92
C LYS A 290 12.82 25.57 -2.81
N ASN A 291 13.26 26.29 -3.85
CA ASN A 291 13.18 27.75 -3.85
C ASN A 291 11.73 28.23 -3.76
N GLU A 292 10.83 27.66 -4.56
CA GLU A 292 9.40 28.01 -4.51
C GLU A 292 8.77 27.72 -3.15
N ALA A 293 9.06 26.56 -2.55
CA ALA A 293 8.58 26.24 -1.20
C ALA A 293 9.10 27.23 -0.16
N LEU A 294 10.35 27.68 -0.28
CA LEU A 294 10.92 28.70 0.60
C LEU A 294 10.19 30.04 0.44
N GLU A 295 9.95 30.47 -0.80
CA GLU A 295 9.21 31.70 -1.10
C GLU A 295 7.76 31.63 -0.60
N MET A 296 7.09 30.49 -0.74
CA MET A 296 5.74 30.26 -0.19
C MET A 296 5.73 30.35 1.33
N VAL A 297 6.67 29.71 2.01
CA VAL A 297 6.79 29.79 3.48
C VAL A 297 7.06 31.23 3.92
N GLN A 298 7.92 31.97 3.22
CA GLN A 298 8.16 33.39 3.51
C GLN A 298 6.89 34.24 3.33
N LEU A 299 6.11 33.99 2.28
CA LEU A 299 4.84 34.67 2.05
C LEU A 299 3.84 34.39 3.19
N LEU A 300 3.64 33.12 3.55
CA LEU A 300 2.69 32.75 4.61
C LEU A 300 3.10 33.35 5.97
N LEU A 301 4.39 33.34 6.29
CA LEU A 301 4.90 33.99 7.52
C LEU A 301 4.74 35.52 7.50
N LYS A 302 4.75 36.15 6.32
CA LYS A 302 4.44 37.58 6.18
C LYS A 302 2.96 37.88 6.46
N HIS A 303 2.08 36.89 6.26
CA HIS A 303 0.67 36.94 6.62
C HIS A 303 0.40 36.46 8.07
N GLU A 304 1.43 36.47 8.94
CA GLU A 304 1.31 36.22 10.38
C GLU A 304 0.74 34.83 10.76
N VAL A 305 0.86 33.84 9.87
CA VAL A 305 0.47 32.45 10.19
C VAL A 305 1.17 31.94 11.45
N ASP A 306 0.43 31.26 12.32
CA ASP A 306 0.97 30.70 13.55
C ASP A 306 1.91 29.51 13.25
N ILE A 307 3.17 29.67 13.64
CA ILE A 307 4.25 28.68 13.44
C ILE A 307 4.17 27.50 14.43
N HIS A 308 3.44 27.66 15.53
CA HIS A 308 3.36 26.67 16.62
C HIS A 308 2.18 25.72 16.50
N VAL A 309 1.37 25.85 15.44
CA VAL A 309 0.25 24.96 15.18
C VAL A 309 0.73 23.51 15.12
N LYS A 310 -0.02 22.65 15.82
CA LYS A 310 0.15 21.20 15.84
C LYS A 310 -1.03 20.57 15.10
N GLY A 311 -0.74 19.68 14.16
CA GLY A 311 -1.78 19.01 13.39
C GLY A 311 -1.26 18.40 12.09
N GLY A 312 -2.13 17.69 11.38
CA GLY A 312 -1.76 16.98 10.18
C GLY A 312 -0.74 15.86 10.42
N TYR A 313 -0.34 15.22 9.33
CA TYR A 313 0.45 13.99 9.32
C TYR A 313 1.84 14.16 9.93
N TYR A 314 2.50 15.30 9.67
CA TYR A 314 3.87 15.56 10.09
C TYR A 314 3.99 16.29 11.44
N GLY A 315 2.90 16.82 12.01
CA GLY A 315 2.93 17.50 13.31
C GLY A 315 3.04 19.02 13.22
N THR A 316 4.25 19.58 13.15
CA THR A 316 4.49 21.04 13.02
C THR A 316 5.06 21.38 11.64
N ALA A 317 5.07 22.68 11.28
CA ALA A 317 5.76 23.16 10.08
C ALA A 317 7.25 22.78 10.08
N LEU A 318 7.92 22.86 11.24
CA LEU A 318 9.32 22.48 11.38
C LEU A 318 9.54 20.99 11.10
N GLN A 319 8.66 20.12 11.61
CA GLN A 319 8.73 18.69 11.35
C GLN A 319 8.46 18.35 9.87
N ALA A 320 7.48 19.02 9.24
CA ALA A 320 7.22 18.88 7.81
C ALA A 320 8.44 19.31 6.96
N ALA A 321 9.11 20.41 7.31
CA ALA A 321 10.32 20.88 6.64
C ALA A 321 11.50 19.89 6.79
N CYS A 322 11.64 19.26 7.96
CA CYS A 322 12.62 18.19 8.18
C CYS A 322 12.32 16.95 7.34
N ALA A 323 11.05 16.57 7.19
CA ALA A 323 10.62 15.45 6.35
C ALA A 323 10.90 15.72 4.85
N SER A 324 10.72 16.97 4.41
CA SER A 324 11.07 17.45 3.06
C SER A 324 12.56 17.58 2.79
N GLU A 325 13.42 17.44 3.82
CA GLU A 325 14.86 17.66 3.73
C GLU A 325 15.21 19.06 3.15
N HIS A 326 14.46 20.08 3.57
CA HIS A 326 14.62 21.46 3.11
C HIS A 326 15.30 22.33 4.16
N GLU A 327 16.63 22.32 4.15
CA GLU A 327 17.48 22.98 5.15
C GLU A 327 17.20 24.49 5.29
N ASP A 328 16.95 25.20 4.18
CA ASP A 328 16.71 26.65 4.23
C ASP A 328 15.38 26.99 4.91
N VAL A 329 14.34 26.17 4.69
CA VAL A 329 13.05 26.33 5.39
C VAL A 329 13.20 25.97 6.87
N VAL A 330 13.97 24.92 7.21
CA VAL A 330 14.26 24.59 8.62
C VAL A 330 14.95 25.77 9.32
N ARG A 331 16.00 26.36 8.71
CA ARG A 331 16.69 27.54 9.23
C ARG A 331 15.75 28.73 9.40
N LEU A 332 14.91 28.97 8.39
CA LEU A 332 13.93 30.05 8.43
C LEU A 332 12.95 29.87 9.60
N LEU A 333 12.34 28.70 9.74
CA LEU A 333 11.35 28.44 10.80
C LEU A 333 11.97 28.58 12.20
N ILE A 334 13.18 28.04 12.42
CA ILE A 334 13.89 28.20 13.69
C ILE A 334 14.21 29.68 13.96
N SER A 335 14.66 30.44 12.95
CA SER A 335 14.93 31.87 13.10
C SER A 335 13.67 32.70 13.43
N ARG A 336 12.49 32.15 13.17
CA ARG A 336 11.18 32.73 13.49
C ARG A 336 10.58 32.18 14.78
N GLY A 337 11.36 31.43 15.56
CA GLY A 337 10.97 30.95 16.88
C GLY A 337 10.25 29.62 16.91
N ALA A 338 10.28 28.81 15.85
CA ALA A 338 9.69 27.47 15.88
C ALA A 338 10.24 26.63 17.05
N ASP A 339 9.35 25.96 17.78
CA ASP A 339 9.74 25.08 18.88
C ASP A 339 10.42 23.80 18.35
N VAL A 340 11.75 23.75 18.51
CA VAL A 340 12.61 22.62 18.10
C VAL A 340 12.21 21.31 18.80
N ASN A 341 11.61 21.41 19.98
CA ASN A 341 11.25 20.28 20.84
C ASN A 341 9.75 19.96 20.82
N ALA A 342 8.99 20.51 19.88
CA ALA A 342 7.57 20.21 19.74
C ALA A 342 7.34 18.69 19.62
N ARG A 343 6.41 18.19 20.44
CA ARG A 343 6.08 16.76 20.59
C ARG A 343 4.73 16.46 19.93
N CYS A 344 4.73 16.16 18.64
CA CYS A 344 3.53 15.83 17.86
C CYS A 344 3.86 15.17 16.51
N GLY A 345 2.84 14.75 15.76
CA GLY A 345 3.01 14.16 14.42
C GLY A 345 3.60 12.75 14.44
N ARG A 346 3.59 12.09 13.27
CA ARG A 346 3.96 10.66 13.12
C ARG A 346 5.35 10.33 13.67
N TYR A 347 6.33 11.20 13.46
CA TYR A 347 7.74 10.95 13.83
C TYR A 347 8.13 11.50 15.21
N GLY A 348 7.25 12.20 15.93
CA GLY A 348 7.50 12.68 17.30
C GLY A 348 8.06 14.10 17.40
N THR A 349 9.33 14.32 17.06
CA THR A 349 10.06 15.62 17.13
C THR A 349 10.74 15.94 15.80
N ALA A 350 11.17 17.20 15.61
CA ALA A 350 11.92 17.59 14.43
C ALA A 350 13.22 16.77 14.25
N LEU A 351 13.92 16.48 15.36
CA LEU A 351 15.14 15.69 15.35
C LEU A 351 14.88 14.24 14.92
N GLN A 352 13.86 13.57 15.49
CA GLN A 352 13.48 12.23 15.08
C GLN A 352 13.11 12.17 13.59
N THR A 353 12.37 13.17 13.07
CA THR A 353 12.05 13.26 11.64
C THR A 353 13.31 13.38 10.78
N ALA A 354 14.23 14.30 11.12
CA ALA A 354 15.48 14.50 10.39
C ALA A 354 16.39 13.25 10.43
N CYS A 355 16.37 12.52 11.54
CA CYS A 355 17.10 11.26 11.70
C CYS A 355 16.50 10.13 10.86
N ALA A 356 15.18 10.07 10.71
CA ALA A 356 14.53 9.09 9.83
C ALA A 356 14.80 9.39 8.34
N THR A 357 14.87 10.66 7.93
CA THR A 357 15.18 11.04 6.54
C THR A 357 16.66 10.96 6.21
N GLY A 358 17.54 11.09 7.22
CA GLY A 358 19.00 10.93 7.07
C GLY A 358 19.74 12.21 6.70
N ASN A 359 19.08 13.38 6.74
CA ASN A 359 19.71 14.64 6.40
C ASN A 359 20.63 15.14 7.53
N LEU A 360 21.92 14.85 7.41
CA LEU A 360 22.94 15.15 8.41
C LEU A 360 23.06 16.64 8.76
N ASN A 361 22.85 17.54 7.79
CA ASN A 361 22.96 18.97 8.03
C ASN A 361 21.81 19.47 8.91
N ILE A 362 20.59 19.02 8.64
CA ILE A 362 19.41 19.33 9.45
C ILE A 362 19.59 18.76 10.86
N VAL A 363 20.09 17.53 11.01
CA VAL A 363 20.38 16.94 12.32
C VAL A 363 21.37 17.80 13.11
N ARG A 364 22.50 18.20 12.50
CA ARG A 364 23.49 19.07 13.16
C ARG A 364 22.90 20.43 13.54
N LEU A 365 22.07 21.00 12.69
CA LEU A 365 21.37 22.24 12.97
C LEU A 365 20.44 22.09 14.19
N LEU A 366 19.57 21.09 14.20
CA LEU A 366 18.62 20.88 15.30
C LEU A 366 19.34 20.63 16.64
N LEU A 367 20.42 19.83 16.64
CA LEU A 367 21.24 19.61 17.85
C LEU A 367 21.87 20.92 18.35
N LYS A 368 22.38 21.76 17.45
CA LYS A 368 22.93 23.08 17.80
C LYS A 368 21.87 23.99 18.42
N GLU A 369 20.63 23.89 17.96
CA GLU A 369 19.48 24.70 18.43
C GLU A 369 18.76 24.07 19.64
N GLY A 370 19.40 23.10 20.33
CA GLY A 370 18.90 22.56 21.59
C GLY A 370 17.81 21.48 21.47
N ALA A 371 17.80 20.72 20.37
CA ALA A 371 16.92 19.56 20.24
C ALA A 371 17.20 18.49 21.31
N SER A 372 16.12 17.97 21.91
CA SER A 372 16.14 16.93 22.93
C SER A 372 16.53 15.60 22.30
N ILE A 373 17.81 15.24 22.44
CA ILE A 373 18.40 14.08 21.77
C ILE A 373 17.77 12.74 22.16
N ASN A 374 17.32 12.64 23.41
CA ASN A 374 16.79 11.42 24.03
C ASN A 374 15.25 11.44 24.17
N ALA A 375 14.54 12.15 23.30
CA ALA A 375 13.07 12.12 23.31
C ALA A 375 12.52 10.74 22.90
N GLU A 376 11.51 10.24 23.61
CA GLU A 376 10.93 8.89 23.44
C GLU A 376 9.44 8.95 23.04
N ILE A 377 9.13 9.51 21.86
CA ILE A 377 7.72 9.67 21.40
C ILE A 377 7.49 9.38 19.92
N GLY A 378 8.55 9.26 19.12
CA GLY A 378 8.38 9.04 17.69
C GLY A 378 7.90 7.63 17.42
N HIS A 379 7.27 7.40 16.26
CA HIS A 379 6.94 6.05 15.77
C HIS A 379 8.15 5.09 15.77
N HIS A 380 9.37 5.62 15.60
CA HIS A 380 10.61 4.84 15.68
C HIS A 380 11.27 4.84 17.08
N GLY A 381 10.63 5.39 18.11
CA GLY A 381 11.24 5.62 19.42
C GLY A 381 12.11 6.88 19.43
N THR A 382 13.39 6.75 19.77
CA THR A 382 14.39 7.84 19.86
C THR A 382 14.92 8.28 18.49
N ALA A 383 15.62 9.42 18.45
CA ALA A 383 16.33 9.88 17.25
C ALA A 383 17.39 8.86 16.79
N LEU A 384 18.08 8.20 17.74
CA LEU A 384 19.07 7.17 17.43
C LEU A 384 18.41 5.92 16.83
N GLN A 385 17.29 5.47 17.39
CA GLN A 385 16.52 4.36 16.82
C GLN A 385 16.04 4.66 15.39
N ALA A 386 15.55 5.87 15.12
CA ALA A 386 15.15 6.29 13.77
C ALA A 386 16.32 6.25 12.77
N ALA A 387 17.48 6.76 13.16
CA ALA A 387 18.69 6.73 12.33
C ALA A 387 19.16 5.28 12.09
N CYS A 388 19.12 4.42 13.11
CA CYS A 388 19.53 3.03 13.00
C CYS A 388 18.59 2.22 12.10
N GLY A 389 17.28 2.32 12.31
CA GLY A 389 16.27 1.59 11.54
C GLY A 389 16.22 1.98 10.05
N LYS A 390 16.60 3.22 9.71
CA LYS A 390 16.72 3.70 8.32
C LYS A 390 18.17 3.67 7.79
N ASN A 391 19.11 3.05 8.51
CA ASN A 391 20.49 2.82 8.11
C ASN A 391 21.35 4.09 7.84
N HIS A 392 21.14 5.14 8.64
CA HIS A 392 21.85 6.42 8.51
C HIS A 392 23.08 6.48 9.43
N VAL A 393 24.13 5.72 9.13
CA VAL A 393 25.34 5.59 9.98
C VAL A 393 25.97 6.92 10.38
N ARG A 394 26.07 7.87 9.44
CA ARG A 394 26.66 9.18 9.71
C ARG A 394 25.81 10.01 10.69
N VAL A 395 24.49 9.85 10.63
CA VAL A 395 23.56 10.49 11.56
C VAL A 395 23.67 9.84 12.93
N ALA A 396 23.64 8.50 13.01
CA ALA A 396 23.80 7.77 14.26
C ALA A 396 25.10 8.16 14.98
N ARG A 397 26.22 8.27 14.25
CA ARG A 397 27.50 8.71 14.80
C ARG A 397 27.40 10.10 15.43
N VAL A 398 26.82 11.07 14.72
CA VAL A 398 26.66 12.44 15.24
C VAL A 398 25.78 12.45 16.49
N LEU A 399 24.70 11.67 16.52
CA LEU A 399 23.85 11.57 17.71
C LEU A 399 24.63 11.05 18.92
N LEU A 400 25.39 9.96 18.74
CA LEU A 400 26.21 9.38 19.80
C LEU A 400 27.31 10.35 20.29
N GLU A 401 27.97 11.06 19.38
CA GLU A 401 28.94 12.13 19.70
C GLU A 401 28.32 13.28 20.51
N HIS A 402 27.01 13.50 20.40
CA HIS A 402 26.25 14.52 21.15
C HIS A 402 25.53 13.96 22.38
N GLY A 403 25.85 12.72 22.81
CA GLY A 403 25.33 12.13 24.05
C GLY A 403 23.98 11.45 23.91
N ALA A 404 23.62 10.95 22.72
CA ALA A 404 22.48 10.06 22.58
C ALA A 404 22.68 8.81 23.44
N ASP A 405 21.70 8.47 24.26
CA ASP A 405 21.76 7.29 25.11
C ASP A 405 21.36 6.04 24.29
N VAL A 406 22.34 5.15 24.13
CA VAL A 406 22.20 3.93 23.34
C VAL A 406 21.34 2.86 24.05
N HIS A 407 21.10 3.02 25.35
CA HIS A 407 20.39 2.05 26.18
C HIS A 407 18.88 2.32 26.32
N LEU A 408 18.40 3.43 25.78
CA LEU A 408 16.97 3.76 25.82
C LEU A 408 16.10 2.74 25.10
N GLN A 409 14.86 2.61 25.58
CA GLN A 409 13.86 1.70 25.02
C GLN A 409 14.40 0.26 24.86
N ASN A 410 15.04 -0.27 25.91
CA ASN A 410 15.61 -1.62 25.97
C ASN A 410 16.64 -1.88 24.85
N ASN A 411 17.61 -0.99 24.71
CA ASN A 411 18.58 -0.98 23.61
C ASN A 411 17.89 -1.03 22.23
N GLY A 412 16.79 -0.30 22.05
CA GLY A 412 16.03 -0.38 20.80
C GLY A 412 16.85 0.02 19.57
N ALA A 413 17.84 0.91 19.73
CA ALA A 413 18.75 1.32 18.65
C ALA A 413 19.64 0.17 18.18
N TRP A 414 20.12 -0.64 19.12
CA TRP A 414 20.89 -1.86 18.85
C TRP A 414 20.08 -2.83 18.00
N HIS A 415 18.86 -3.15 18.44
CA HIS A 415 18.01 -4.09 17.70
C HIS A 415 17.62 -3.54 16.33
N ALA A 416 17.34 -2.23 16.20
CA ALA A 416 17.11 -1.63 14.90
C ALA A 416 18.35 -1.74 13.96
N ALA A 417 19.56 -1.57 14.50
CA ALA A 417 20.80 -1.69 13.75
C ALA A 417 21.13 -3.13 13.35
N THR A 418 20.84 -4.13 14.19
CA THR A 418 21.11 -5.55 13.88
C THR A 418 20.21 -6.08 12.77
N HIS A 419 18.98 -5.55 12.66
CA HIS A 419 18.09 -5.77 11.52
C HIS A 419 18.51 -5.00 10.26
N SER A 420 19.37 -3.99 10.40
CA SER A 420 19.90 -3.24 9.27
C SER A 420 20.96 -4.04 8.51
N GLY A 421 21.09 -3.78 7.21
CA GLY A 421 22.12 -4.42 6.38
C GLY A 421 23.53 -3.88 6.57
N ASN A 422 23.82 -3.12 7.62
CA ASN A 422 25.05 -2.33 7.72
C ASN A 422 25.91 -2.61 8.94
N ASP A 423 27.02 -3.30 8.71
CA ASP A 423 28.01 -3.68 9.71
C ASP A 423 28.69 -2.50 10.39
N ASN A 424 28.83 -1.38 9.68
CA ASN A 424 29.42 -0.17 10.26
C ASN A 424 28.51 0.45 11.32
N LEU A 425 27.19 0.25 11.21
CA LEU A 425 26.25 0.70 12.22
C LEU A 425 26.34 -0.16 13.49
N VAL A 426 26.40 -1.49 13.32
CA VAL A 426 26.55 -2.44 14.43
C VAL A 426 27.85 -2.20 15.18
N ARG A 427 28.99 -2.09 14.46
CA ARG A 427 30.29 -1.76 15.08
C ARG A 427 30.25 -0.44 15.82
N LEU A 428 29.64 0.59 15.23
CA LEU A 428 29.49 1.89 15.87
C LEU A 428 28.73 1.80 17.21
N LEU A 429 27.65 1.02 17.30
CA LEU A 429 26.92 0.89 18.57
C LEU A 429 27.72 0.10 19.63
N LEU A 430 28.49 -0.91 19.22
CA LEU A 430 29.39 -1.63 20.12
C LEU A 430 30.50 -0.72 20.67
N ASP A 431 31.07 0.16 19.83
CA ASP A 431 32.05 1.17 20.26
C ASP A 431 31.50 2.11 21.35
N TYR A 432 30.17 2.26 21.44
CA TYR A 432 29.47 3.06 22.45
C TYR A 432 28.90 2.22 23.59
N GLY A 433 29.40 0.99 23.81
CA GLY A 433 29.17 0.23 25.05
C GLY A 433 27.90 -0.62 25.08
N VAL A 434 27.28 -0.88 23.93
CA VAL A 434 26.16 -1.85 23.86
C VAL A 434 26.67 -3.26 24.11
N ASP A 435 25.98 -4.01 24.98
CA ASP A 435 26.19 -5.44 25.11
C ASP A 435 25.63 -6.18 23.87
N VAL A 436 26.52 -6.86 23.15
CA VAL A 436 26.17 -7.68 21.96
C VAL A 436 25.12 -8.75 22.28
N ASN A 437 25.09 -9.21 23.53
CA ASN A 437 24.20 -10.25 24.04
C ASN A 437 22.92 -9.71 24.66
N HIS A 438 22.68 -8.39 24.62
CA HIS A 438 21.48 -7.80 25.20
C HIS A 438 20.21 -8.42 24.59
N PRO A 439 19.29 -8.98 25.40
CA PRO A 439 18.07 -9.59 24.89
C PRO A 439 16.94 -8.58 24.72
N HIS A 440 16.13 -8.75 23.66
CA HIS A 440 14.88 -8.01 23.44
C HIS A 440 13.67 -8.93 23.46
N SER A 441 12.60 -8.48 24.10
CA SER A 441 11.34 -9.24 24.19
C SER A 441 10.75 -9.59 22.82
N LEU A 442 10.87 -8.69 21.84
CA LEU A 442 10.34 -8.87 20.47
C LEU A 442 11.36 -9.37 19.45
N HIS A 443 12.65 -9.50 19.79
CA HIS A 443 13.68 -9.79 18.78
C HIS A 443 14.70 -10.84 19.20
N GLY A 444 14.70 -11.28 20.46
CA GLY A 444 15.74 -12.14 20.98
C GLY A 444 17.08 -11.40 21.17
N THR A 445 18.20 -12.12 21.09
CA THR A 445 19.55 -11.53 21.02
C THR A 445 19.83 -11.04 19.60
N ALA A 446 20.96 -10.36 19.37
CA ALA A 446 21.33 -9.90 18.02
C ALA A 446 21.52 -11.00 16.97
N LEU A 447 21.84 -12.24 17.39
CA LEU A 447 21.98 -13.39 16.49
C LEU A 447 20.63 -13.85 15.96
N CYS A 448 19.56 -13.80 16.76
CA CYS A 448 18.22 -14.22 16.38
C CYS A 448 17.71 -13.54 15.09
N PRO A 449 17.64 -12.19 14.99
CA PRO A 449 17.15 -11.51 13.80
C PRO A 449 18.10 -11.62 12.61
N ALA A 450 19.41 -11.81 12.84
CA ALA A 450 20.37 -12.07 11.77
C ALA A 450 20.07 -13.39 11.03
N LEU A 451 19.50 -14.38 11.72
CA LEU A 451 19.18 -15.71 11.20
C LEU A 451 17.75 -15.85 10.66
N GLN A 452 16.82 -14.94 11.00
CA GLN A 452 15.38 -15.12 10.80
C GLN A 452 14.78 -14.40 9.56
N ARG A 453 15.58 -13.99 8.56
CA ARG A 453 15.06 -13.26 7.37
C ARG A 453 13.79 -13.93 6.80
N GLY A 454 12.64 -13.26 6.90
CA GLY A 454 11.37 -13.71 6.32
C GLY A 454 10.24 -14.06 7.31
N TRP A 455 10.46 -14.04 8.63
CA TRP A 455 9.32 -13.87 9.54
C TRP A 455 8.90 -12.41 9.54
N ASN A 456 7.95 -12.09 8.66
CA ASN A 456 7.01 -11.03 8.97
C ASN A 456 6.30 -11.44 10.26
N THR A 457 6.85 -11.05 11.40
CA THR A 457 5.93 -10.56 12.40
C THR A 457 5.22 -9.42 11.67
N LYS A 458 3.93 -9.64 11.39
CA LYS A 458 2.93 -8.65 11.76
C LYS A 458 3.35 -8.17 13.15
N THR A 459 4.31 -7.26 13.21
CA THR A 459 4.51 -6.48 14.39
C THR A 459 3.18 -5.79 14.49
N ARG A 460 2.45 -6.25 15.49
CA ARG A 460 1.34 -5.56 16.10
C ARG A 460 1.89 -4.25 16.70
N LEU A 461 2.44 -3.40 15.82
CA LEU A 461 2.28 -1.97 15.92
C LEU A 461 0.80 -1.78 15.59
N GLU A 462 -0.02 -1.87 16.63
CA GLU A 462 -1.40 -1.40 16.55
C GLU A 462 -1.37 0.02 16.00
N GLY A 463 -2.02 0.18 14.86
CA GLY A 463 -1.90 1.36 14.03
C GLY A 463 -2.31 0.99 12.62
N GLU A 464 -3.61 0.85 12.43
CA GLU A 464 -4.22 0.93 11.09
C GLU A 464 -3.76 2.25 10.45
N ASP A 465 -2.81 2.17 9.53
CA ASP A 465 -2.87 2.98 8.32
C ASP A 465 -2.02 2.30 7.24
N ARG A 466 -2.71 1.58 6.36
CA ARG A 466 -2.13 0.78 5.27
C ARG A 466 -1.95 1.61 3.99
N GLY A 467 -1.73 2.91 4.15
CA GLY A 467 -1.46 3.85 3.07
C GLY A 467 -0.27 4.73 3.41
N ASP A 468 0.61 4.90 2.43
CA ASP A 468 1.54 6.03 2.28
C ASP A 468 2.97 5.90 2.81
N LEU A 469 3.84 5.60 1.84
CA LEU A 469 5.25 5.94 1.74
C LEU A 469 6.08 5.66 2.99
N ASP A 470 5.85 4.52 3.64
CA ASP A 470 7.01 3.73 4.05
C ASP A 470 7.67 3.29 2.74
N LEU A 471 8.59 4.13 2.24
CA LEU A 471 9.66 3.70 1.37
C LEU A 471 10.06 2.35 1.92
N GLU A 472 9.71 1.33 1.14
CA GLU A 472 9.93 -0.07 1.40
C GLU A 472 11.20 -0.17 2.23
N PHE A 473 11.18 -0.97 3.30
CA PHE A 473 12.42 -1.61 3.70
C PHE A 473 12.93 -2.32 2.44
N ARG A 474 13.65 -1.59 1.59
CA ARG A 474 14.51 -2.12 0.56
C ARG A 474 15.58 -2.76 1.40
N TYR A 475 15.25 -3.97 1.84
CA TYR A 475 16.18 -4.97 2.27
C TYR A 475 17.12 -5.11 1.08
N HIS A 476 18.11 -4.22 1.02
CA HIS A 476 19.34 -4.48 0.30
C HIS A 476 19.72 -5.90 0.72
N GLN A 477 20.09 -6.75 -0.23
CA GLN A 477 20.51 -8.12 0.05
C GLN A 477 21.57 -8.09 1.17
N ILE A 478 21.13 -8.23 2.43
CA ILE A 478 22.02 -8.28 3.56
C ILE A 478 22.57 -9.69 3.53
N ASP A 479 23.88 -9.74 3.38
CA ASP A 479 24.65 -10.94 3.60
C ASP A 479 24.54 -11.31 5.08
N TRP A 480 23.53 -12.11 5.38
CA TRP A 480 23.24 -12.59 6.72
C TRP A 480 24.38 -13.45 7.26
N THR A 481 25.16 -14.10 6.39
CA THR A 481 26.33 -14.89 6.78
C THR A 481 27.43 -13.98 7.32
N SER A 482 27.71 -12.87 6.64
CA SER A 482 28.66 -11.85 7.13
C SER A 482 28.20 -11.20 8.44
N ARG A 483 26.90 -10.90 8.58
CA ARG A 483 26.32 -10.38 9.83
C ARG A 483 26.51 -11.35 10.99
N VAL A 484 26.21 -12.63 10.81
CA VAL A 484 26.38 -13.66 11.85
C VAL A 484 27.84 -13.78 12.25
N ARG A 485 28.77 -13.84 11.28
CA ARG A 485 30.22 -13.86 11.55
C ARG A 485 30.66 -12.65 12.38
N LEU A 486 30.26 -11.45 11.97
CA LEU A 486 30.58 -10.22 12.70
C LEU A 486 30.09 -10.27 14.16
N LEU A 487 28.84 -10.67 14.39
CA LEU A 487 28.28 -10.73 15.74
C LEU A 487 29.05 -11.73 16.61
N LEU A 488 29.40 -12.91 16.07
CA LEU A 488 30.22 -13.91 16.76
C LEU A 488 31.64 -13.39 17.05
N GLU A 489 32.27 -12.70 16.08
CA GLU A 489 33.57 -12.03 16.27
C GLU A 489 33.52 -10.97 17.38
N CYS A 490 32.37 -10.31 17.53
CA CYS A 490 32.10 -9.33 18.59
C CYS A 490 31.70 -9.97 19.94
N GLY A 491 31.69 -11.30 20.06
CA GLY A 491 31.40 -12.00 21.31
C GLY A 491 29.93 -12.33 21.54
N ALA A 492 29.11 -12.37 20.49
CA ALA A 492 27.75 -12.88 20.59
C ALA A 492 27.76 -14.36 21.01
N ASP A 493 27.01 -14.69 22.07
CA ASP A 493 26.87 -16.04 22.58
C ASP A 493 25.73 -16.76 21.84
N PRO A 494 26.01 -17.78 21.03
CA PRO A 494 24.97 -18.53 20.31
C PRO A 494 24.09 -19.39 21.23
N ASN A 495 24.56 -19.68 22.46
CA ASN A 495 23.83 -20.49 23.44
C ASN A 495 22.92 -19.66 24.34
N LEU A 496 23.00 -18.32 24.28
CA LEU A 496 22.14 -17.46 25.08
C LEU A 496 20.69 -17.56 24.59
N ALA A 497 19.81 -18.06 25.47
CA ALA A 497 18.38 -18.14 25.20
C ALA A 497 17.70 -16.79 25.49
N ALA A 498 16.88 -16.31 24.55
CA ALA A 498 16.10 -15.09 24.72
C ALA A 498 14.59 -15.36 24.67
N ASN A 499 13.98 -15.47 25.86
CA ASN A 499 12.53 -15.63 26.07
C ASN A 499 11.87 -16.60 25.06
N GLU A 500 10.82 -16.15 24.36
CA GLU A 500 10.05 -16.93 23.39
C GLU A 500 10.85 -17.29 22.12
N TYR A 501 11.94 -16.58 21.82
CA TYR A 501 12.80 -16.85 20.67
C TYR A 501 13.74 -18.03 20.92
N GLY A 502 14.11 -18.28 22.18
CA GLY A 502 15.10 -19.33 22.49
C GLY A 502 16.50 -18.97 22.03
N THR A 503 17.33 -19.96 21.71
CA THR A 503 18.73 -19.76 21.27
C THR A 503 18.85 -19.45 19.78
N ALA A 504 20.02 -18.98 19.35
CA ALA A 504 20.30 -18.72 17.93
C ALA A 504 20.11 -19.99 17.07
N LEU A 505 20.51 -21.16 17.58
CA LEU A 505 20.36 -22.43 16.88
C LEU A 505 18.89 -22.84 16.74
N GLN A 506 18.10 -22.69 17.81
CA GLN A 506 16.66 -22.97 17.78
C GLN A 506 15.93 -22.09 16.74
N ILE A 507 16.24 -20.79 16.69
CA ILE A 507 15.70 -19.88 15.66
C ILE A 507 16.13 -20.30 14.26
N ALA A 508 17.41 -20.59 14.03
CA ALA A 508 17.91 -20.99 12.73
C ALA A 508 17.20 -22.28 12.22
N CYS A 509 16.91 -23.22 13.13
CA CYS A 509 16.16 -24.44 12.84
C CYS A 509 14.66 -24.20 12.58
N SER A 510 14.08 -23.12 13.11
CA SER A 510 12.65 -22.78 12.92
C SER A 510 12.33 -22.16 11.55
N VAL A 511 13.33 -21.72 10.80
CA VAL A 511 13.13 -21.10 9.48
C VAL A 511 12.72 -22.16 8.46
N LYS A 512 11.49 -22.08 7.94
CA LYS A 512 11.02 -22.96 6.86
C LYS A 512 11.72 -22.60 5.55
N SER A 513 12.06 -23.60 4.74
CA SER A 513 12.64 -23.39 3.41
C SER A 513 11.59 -22.78 2.46
N CYS A 514 11.63 -21.46 2.27
CA CYS A 514 10.75 -20.78 1.31
C CYS A 514 11.37 -20.89 -0.10
N LEU A 515 10.71 -21.58 -1.03
CA LEU A 515 10.94 -21.37 -2.46
C LEU A 515 10.15 -20.13 -2.88
N ASN A 516 10.81 -19.01 -3.15
CA ASN A 516 10.18 -17.95 -3.92
C ASN A 516 11.13 -17.39 -4.98
N ASN A 517 10.56 -17.16 -6.16
CA ASN A 517 11.21 -16.77 -7.40
C ASN A 517 12.04 -15.49 -7.24
N GLY A 518 13.33 -15.59 -7.54
CA GLY A 518 14.20 -14.44 -7.80
C GLY A 518 15.25 -14.15 -6.72
N GLY A 519 16.38 -14.84 -6.78
CA GLY A 519 17.68 -14.19 -6.60
C GLY A 519 18.54 -14.59 -5.41
N ASP A 520 18.02 -14.74 -4.20
CA ASP A 520 18.83 -15.13 -3.04
C ASP A 520 18.20 -16.26 -2.23
N MET A 521 18.88 -17.42 -2.27
CA MET A 521 18.55 -18.61 -1.50
C MET A 521 18.81 -18.37 0.00
N HIS A 522 17.77 -18.52 0.83
CA HIS A 522 17.95 -19.06 2.17
C HIS A 522 17.42 -20.51 2.14
N PRO A 523 18.26 -21.54 1.92
CA PRO A 523 17.86 -22.89 2.25
C PRO A 523 17.69 -22.91 3.77
N GLY A 524 16.56 -23.35 4.33
CA GLY A 524 16.33 -23.35 5.78
C GLY A 524 17.49 -23.99 6.57
N ALA A 525 18.18 -24.97 5.97
CA ALA A 525 19.35 -25.64 6.54
C ALA A 525 20.66 -24.83 6.58
N ALA A 526 20.77 -23.67 5.89
CA ALA A 526 22.02 -22.91 5.82
C ALA A 526 22.38 -22.22 7.15
N GLY A 527 21.39 -21.69 7.87
CA GLY A 527 21.59 -21.02 9.16
C GLY A 527 22.14 -21.96 10.23
N PRO A 528 21.48 -23.11 10.51
CA PRO A 528 21.97 -24.09 11.47
C PRO A 528 23.34 -24.62 11.11
N LYS A 529 23.57 -24.93 9.83
CA LYS A 529 24.85 -25.40 9.33
C LYS A 529 25.97 -24.37 9.57
N LEU A 530 25.72 -23.10 9.25
CA LEU A 530 26.69 -22.03 9.49
C LEU A 530 27.04 -21.93 10.97
N LEU A 531 26.04 -21.91 11.87
CA LEU A 531 26.30 -21.86 13.32
C LEU A 531 27.12 -23.07 13.80
N LEU A 532 26.78 -24.27 13.35
CA LEU A 532 27.47 -25.50 13.73
C LEU A 532 28.90 -25.62 13.16
N GLU A 533 29.20 -24.88 12.10
CA GLU A 533 30.54 -24.74 11.52
C GLU A 533 31.37 -23.65 12.22
N LEU A 534 30.77 -22.49 12.52
CA LEU A 534 31.46 -21.36 13.17
C LEU A 534 31.64 -21.55 14.67
N CYS A 535 30.73 -22.29 15.32
CA CYS A 535 30.70 -22.48 16.76
C CYS A 535 30.79 -23.98 17.09
N PRO A 536 32.01 -24.57 17.17
CA PRO A 536 32.17 -26.00 17.47
C PRO A 536 31.61 -26.43 18.83
N ASN A 537 31.56 -25.52 19.80
CA ASN A 537 31.09 -25.76 21.17
C ASN A 537 29.64 -25.30 21.41
N ILE A 538 28.85 -25.08 20.34
CA ILE A 538 27.44 -24.73 20.48
C ILE A 538 26.68 -25.88 21.13
N ASP A 539 25.86 -25.58 22.14
CA ASP A 539 25.06 -26.59 22.82
C ASP A 539 23.81 -26.89 21.99
N VAL A 540 23.78 -28.09 21.40
CA VAL A 540 22.64 -28.56 20.59
C VAL A 540 21.44 -28.98 21.43
N ASN A 541 21.62 -29.10 22.75
CA ASN A 541 20.63 -29.57 23.71
C ASN A 541 20.10 -28.47 24.64
N GLU A 542 20.52 -27.21 24.45
CA GLU A 542 19.99 -26.09 25.21
C GLU A 542 18.46 -26.00 25.06
N LEU A 543 17.78 -25.76 26.18
CA LEU A 543 16.32 -25.75 26.25
C LEU A 543 15.79 -24.32 26.31
N GLY A 544 14.74 -24.01 25.55
CA GLY A 544 14.13 -22.68 25.54
C GLY A 544 13.30 -22.37 24.30
N GLY A 545 12.66 -21.20 24.30
CA GLY A 545 11.79 -20.76 23.21
C GLY A 545 10.54 -21.61 23.01
N VAL A 546 9.74 -21.26 22.00
CA VAL A 546 8.44 -21.92 21.70
C VAL A 546 8.61 -23.42 21.41
N PHE A 547 9.67 -23.80 20.69
CA PHE A 547 9.92 -25.20 20.31
C PHE A 547 10.67 -25.99 21.38
N ASN A 548 11.14 -25.35 22.45
CA ASN A 548 11.92 -25.96 23.53
C ASN A 548 13.30 -26.53 23.14
N SER A 549 13.51 -27.12 21.96
CA SER A 549 14.84 -27.55 21.51
C SER A 549 15.07 -27.32 20.01
N ALA A 550 16.34 -27.28 19.59
CA ALA A 550 16.70 -27.11 18.18
C ALA A 550 16.20 -28.27 17.31
N LEU A 551 16.20 -29.48 17.87
CA LEU A 551 15.70 -30.68 17.20
C LEU A 551 14.18 -30.60 16.96
N GLN A 552 13.41 -30.12 17.95
CA GLN A 552 11.97 -29.89 17.80
C GLN A 552 11.67 -28.81 16.74
N ALA A 553 12.43 -27.70 16.73
CA ALA A 553 12.29 -26.64 15.74
C ALA A 553 12.59 -27.14 14.31
N ALA A 554 13.70 -27.88 14.14
CA ALA A 554 14.09 -28.45 12.85
C ALA A 554 13.08 -29.47 12.34
N ALA A 555 12.50 -30.28 13.24
CA ALA A 555 11.47 -31.26 12.93
C ALA A 555 10.17 -30.61 12.46
N TYR A 556 9.71 -29.56 13.15
CA TYR A 556 8.54 -28.79 12.73
C TYR A 556 8.73 -28.08 11.38
N SER A 557 9.98 -27.70 11.05
CA SER A 557 10.31 -27.02 9.78
C SER A 557 10.67 -27.97 8.64
N GLY A 558 10.69 -29.29 8.88
CA GLY A 558 11.01 -30.30 7.86
C GLY A 558 12.46 -30.26 7.38
N GLN A 559 13.38 -29.80 8.21
CA GLN A 559 14.80 -29.70 7.85
C GLN A 559 15.52 -31.05 8.09
N THR A 560 15.17 -32.10 7.34
CA THR A 560 15.74 -33.45 7.50
C THR A 560 17.29 -33.46 7.53
N PRO A 561 18.01 -32.73 6.65
CA PRO A 561 19.48 -32.68 6.73
C PRO A 561 20.01 -32.05 8.02
N THR A 562 19.34 -31.02 8.53
CA THR A 562 19.70 -30.36 9.80
C THR A 562 19.48 -31.31 10.98
N ILE A 563 18.41 -32.10 10.95
CA ILE A 563 18.11 -33.10 12.00
C ILE A 563 19.21 -34.16 12.06
N SER A 564 19.61 -34.73 10.92
CA SER A 564 20.74 -35.66 10.89
C SER A 564 22.03 -35.02 11.43
N LEU A 565 22.28 -33.75 11.10
CA LEU A 565 23.44 -33.02 11.61
C LEU A 565 23.38 -32.81 13.13
N LEU A 566 22.23 -32.42 13.68
CA LEU A 566 22.01 -32.25 15.12
C LEU A 566 22.17 -33.57 15.87
N LEU A 567 21.60 -34.66 15.37
CA LEU A 567 21.73 -36.00 15.97
C LEU A 567 23.19 -36.47 15.96
N ASN A 568 23.93 -36.27 14.86
CA ASN A 568 25.37 -36.56 14.79
C ASN A 568 26.20 -35.72 15.77
N ARG A 569 25.70 -34.56 16.19
CA ARG A 569 26.30 -33.70 17.21
C ARG A 569 25.82 -34.00 18.64
N GLY A 570 25.05 -35.08 18.83
CA GLY A 570 24.60 -35.53 20.15
C GLY A 570 23.29 -34.91 20.63
N ALA A 571 22.44 -34.42 19.73
CA ALA A 571 21.11 -33.94 20.10
C ALA A 571 20.26 -35.07 20.70
N HIS A 572 19.64 -34.80 21.85
CA HIS A 572 18.78 -35.75 22.55
C HIS A 572 17.44 -35.90 21.83
N VAL A 573 17.21 -37.08 21.23
CA VAL A 573 16.04 -37.36 20.39
C VAL A 573 14.70 -37.32 21.15
N ASN A 574 14.72 -37.67 22.44
CA ASN A 574 13.52 -37.81 23.28
C ASN A 574 13.31 -36.64 24.26
N VAL A 575 13.83 -35.45 23.98
CA VAL A 575 13.56 -34.25 24.79
C VAL A 575 12.06 -33.95 24.79
N ARG A 576 11.49 -33.85 26.00
CA ARG A 576 10.07 -33.54 26.23
C ARG A 576 9.87 -32.07 26.59
N GLY A 577 8.69 -31.55 26.28
CA GLY A 577 8.30 -30.15 26.53
C GLY A 577 8.22 -29.33 25.24
N GLY A 578 7.98 -28.02 25.37
CA GLY A 578 7.72 -27.13 24.24
C GLY A 578 6.33 -27.30 23.62
N LYS A 579 6.04 -26.50 22.59
CA LYS A 579 4.73 -26.46 21.92
C LYS A 579 4.24 -27.83 21.44
N TYR A 580 5.15 -28.67 20.93
CA TYR A 580 4.79 -29.95 20.32
C TYR A 580 5.09 -31.17 21.20
N GLY A 581 5.67 -30.97 22.39
CA GLY A 581 5.97 -32.04 23.35
C GLY A 581 7.14 -32.96 22.98
N SER A 582 7.45 -33.17 21.70
CA SER A 582 8.63 -33.90 21.21
C SER A 582 8.97 -33.53 19.77
N ALA A 583 10.19 -33.87 19.31
CA ALA A 583 10.58 -33.65 17.92
C ALA A 583 9.79 -34.55 16.96
N LEU A 584 9.47 -35.77 17.38
CA LEU A 584 8.65 -36.70 16.61
C LEU A 584 7.24 -36.14 16.39
N ASN A 585 6.61 -35.64 17.46
CA ASN A 585 5.30 -35.00 17.37
C ASN A 585 5.33 -33.78 16.48
N ALA A 586 6.36 -32.93 16.61
CA ALA A 586 6.53 -31.76 15.76
C ALA A 586 6.55 -32.12 14.26
N ALA A 587 7.27 -33.19 13.88
CA ALA A 587 7.34 -33.68 12.50
C ALA A 587 6.00 -34.28 12.03
N ILE A 588 5.31 -35.05 12.87
CA ILE A 588 3.99 -35.63 12.57
C ILE A 588 2.95 -34.53 12.37
N ILE A 589 2.88 -33.57 13.31
CA ILE A 589 1.98 -32.42 13.23
C ILE A 589 2.28 -31.61 11.99
N ALA A 590 3.53 -31.36 11.62
CA ALA A 590 3.88 -30.64 10.40
C ALA A 590 3.70 -31.46 9.10
N GLY A 591 3.63 -32.80 9.20
CA GLY A 591 3.44 -33.70 8.06
C GLY A 591 4.72 -34.07 7.29
N TYR A 592 5.88 -33.97 7.93
CA TYR A 592 7.17 -34.29 7.31
C TYR A 592 7.58 -35.75 7.56
N TRP A 593 7.02 -36.68 6.80
CA TRP A 593 7.19 -38.13 7.03
C TRP A 593 8.64 -38.63 6.86
N ASP A 594 9.43 -38.05 5.96
CA ASP A 594 10.87 -38.36 5.87
C ASP A 594 11.61 -38.01 7.16
N THR A 595 11.21 -36.90 7.80
CA THR A 595 11.74 -36.50 9.10
C THR A 595 11.26 -37.44 10.21
N VAL A 596 9.99 -37.87 10.18
CA VAL A 596 9.44 -38.86 11.12
C VAL A 596 10.26 -40.15 11.09
N GLN A 597 10.55 -40.67 9.90
CA GLN A 597 11.36 -41.89 9.75
C GLN A 597 12.77 -41.70 10.33
N VAL A 598 13.46 -40.60 9.99
CA VAL A 598 14.80 -40.32 10.52
C VAL A 598 14.82 -40.22 12.04
N LEU A 599 13.78 -39.65 12.66
CA LEU A 599 13.67 -39.56 14.11
C LEU A 599 13.42 -40.94 14.75
N LEU A 600 12.54 -41.76 14.17
CA LEU A 600 12.28 -43.13 14.64
C LEU A 600 13.54 -44.01 14.54
N ASP A 601 14.26 -43.93 13.41
CA ASP A 601 15.54 -44.63 13.20
C ASP A 601 16.61 -44.20 14.23
N ALA A 602 16.52 -42.94 14.69
CA ALA A 602 17.38 -42.39 15.74
C ALA A 602 16.92 -42.73 17.18
N GLY A 603 15.84 -43.49 17.34
CA GLY A 603 15.32 -43.92 18.64
C GLY A 603 14.32 -42.97 19.29
N ALA A 604 13.62 -42.14 18.49
CA ALA A 604 12.49 -41.36 18.98
C ALA A 604 11.39 -42.30 19.52
N THR A 605 10.84 -41.99 20.69
CA THR A 605 9.78 -42.78 21.32
C THR A 605 8.41 -42.16 21.02
N PRO A 606 7.53 -42.87 20.29
CA PRO A 606 6.14 -42.49 20.11
C PRO A 606 5.40 -42.26 21.43
N ASP A 607 4.49 -41.28 21.47
CA ASP A 607 3.73 -40.98 22.68
C ASP A 607 2.85 -42.15 23.12
N CYS A 608 2.30 -42.94 22.19
CA CYS A 608 1.53 -44.15 22.49
C CYS A 608 2.34 -45.25 23.20
N HIS A 609 3.67 -45.12 23.27
CA HIS A 609 4.52 -46.02 24.05
C HIS A 609 4.62 -45.60 25.52
N ILE A 610 4.26 -44.34 25.83
CA ILE A 610 4.43 -43.70 27.13
C ILE A 610 3.07 -43.44 27.79
N LEU A 611 2.10 -42.98 27.00
CA LEU A 611 0.78 -42.54 27.43
C LEU A 611 -0.28 -43.58 27.07
N SER A 612 -1.29 -43.75 27.93
CA SER A 612 -2.40 -44.67 27.70
C SER A 612 -3.38 -44.15 26.65
N GLU A 613 -3.52 -42.83 26.55
CA GLU A 613 -4.43 -42.13 25.64
C GLU A 613 -3.81 -40.79 25.18
N PRO A 614 -4.25 -40.23 24.03
CA PRO A 614 -3.81 -38.92 23.58
C PRO A 614 -4.11 -37.79 24.57
N ASP A 615 -3.21 -36.84 24.72
CA ASP A 615 -3.45 -35.62 25.51
C ASP A 615 -4.42 -34.68 24.76
N GLU A 616 -5.68 -34.71 25.16
CA GLU A 616 -6.76 -33.93 24.54
C GLU A 616 -6.61 -32.41 24.76
N GLU A 617 -6.02 -31.98 25.88
CA GLU A 617 -5.78 -30.55 26.15
C GLU A 617 -4.66 -30.02 25.26
N TRP A 618 -3.61 -30.81 25.05
CA TRP A 618 -2.57 -30.49 24.08
C TRP A 618 -3.10 -30.49 22.63
N LEU A 619 -3.91 -31.48 22.25
CA LEU A 619 -4.50 -31.52 20.90
C LEU A 619 -5.44 -30.35 20.61
N GLN A 620 -6.12 -29.81 21.62
CA GLN A 620 -6.92 -28.60 21.46
C GLN A 620 -6.04 -27.38 21.11
N ARG A 621 -4.86 -27.24 21.74
CA ARG A 621 -3.90 -26.17 21.38
C ARG A 621 -3.34 -26.37 19.97
N VAL A 622 -3.03 -27.62 19.59
CA VAL A 622 -2.61 -27.95 18.22
C VAL A 622 -3.70 -27.63 17.20
N LEU A 623 -4.98 -27.87 17.55
CA LEU A 623 -6.12 -27.53 16.69
C LEU A 623 -6.21 -26.02 16.41
N GLU A 624 -5.98 -25.20 17.43
CA GLU A 624 -6.00 -23.74 17.34
C GLU A 624 -4.85 -23.19 16.49
N ASP A 625 -3.65 -23.74 16.67
CA ASP A 625 -2.43 -23.22 16.06
C ASP A 625 -2.11 -23.81 14.67
N ASP A 626 -2.29 -25.11 14.49
CA ASP A 626 -1.85 -25.88 13.31
C ASP A 626 -3.05 -26.50 12.53
N GLY A 627 -4.27 -26.30 13.03
CA GLY A 627 -5.51 -26.68 12.38
C GLY A 627 -5.84 -28.17 12.48
N ARG A 628 -7.04 -28.53 11.99
CA ARG A 628 -7.58 -29.89 12.08
C ARG A 628 -6.66 -30.94 11.45
N GLY A 629 -6.00 -30.60 10.35
CA GLY A 629 -5.11 -31.53 9.66
C GLY A 629 -3.90 -31.96 10.48
N GLY A 630 -3.39 -31.12 11.38
CA GLY A 630 -2.31 -31.49 12.31
C GLY A 630 -2.77 -32.54 13.31
N VAL A 631 -3.94 -32.29 13.95
CA VAL A 631 -4.56 -33.22 14.91
C VAL A 631 -4.85 -34.58 14.27
N GLU A 632 -5.42 -34.59 13.07
CA GLU A 632 -5.73 -35.83 12.34
C GLU A 632 -4.48 -36.66 12.03
N ARG A 633 -3.37 -36.01 11.62
CA ARG A 633 -2.08 -36.70 11.39
C ARG A 633 -1.57 -37.37 12.66
N TYR A 634 -1.61 -36.68 13.79
CA TYR A 634 -1.17 -37.24 15.07
C TYR A 634 -2.03 -38.43 15.50
N ARG A 635 -3.36 -38.30 15.47
CA ARG A 635 -4.26 -39.40 15.87
C ARG A 635 -4.08 -40.62 14.97
N LYS A 636 -3.94 -40.41 13.66
CA LYS A 636 -3.71 -41.51 12.72
C LYS A 636 -2.37 -42.21 12.98
N PHE A 637 -1.30 -41.44 13.22
CA PHE A 637 -0.01 -42.02 13.57
C PHE A 637 -0.10 -42.83 14.87
N TRP A 638 -0.77 -42.29 15.88
CA TRP A 638 -1.00 -42.97 17.15
C TRP A 638 -1.71 -44.31 16.99
N GLU A 639 -2.80 -44.37 16.21
CA GLU A 639 -3.56 -45.60 15.97
C GLU A 639 -2.71 -46.68 15.29
N VAL A 640 -1.94 -46.30 14.27
CA VAL A 640 -1.10 -47.23 13.50
C VAL A 640 0.03 -47.78 14.38
N GLU A 641 0.79 -46.90 15.05
CA GLU A 641 1.93 -47.30 15.87
C GLU A 641 1.50 -48.17 17.07
N LYS A 642 0.35 -47.84 17.70
CA LYS A 642 -0.19 -48.63 18.80
C LYS A 642 -0.56 -50.04 18.34
N ALA A 643 -1.21 -50.17 17.18
CA ALA A 643 -1.58 -51.46 16.63
C ALA A 643 -0.34 -52.30 16.26
N GLU A 644 0.69 -51.70 15.66
CA GLU A 644 1.94 -52.40 15.33
C GLU A 644 2.68 -52.91 16.58
N ARG A 645 2.68 -52.14 17.67
CA ARG A 645 3.25 -52.58 18.94
C ARG A 645 2.49 -53.74 19.58
N GLU A 646 1.16 -53.68 19.58
CA GLU A 646 0.32 -54.75 20.13
C GLU A 646 0.57 -56.06 19.36
N VAL A 647 0.76 -55.98 18.04
CA VAL A 647 1.13 -57.14 17.19
C VAL A 647 2.54 -57.67 17.47
N LEU A 648 3.50 -56.81 17.84
CA LEU A 648 4.87 -57.22 18.17
C LEU A 648 5.04 -57.74 19.62
N ALA A 649 4.06 -57.46 20.49
CA ALA A 649 4.05 -57.89 21.90
C ALA A 649 3.36 -59.25 22.11
N ASP A 650 2.49 -59.64 21.18
CA ASP A 650 1.90 -60.98 21.03
C ASP A 650 2.86 -61.95 20.31
#